data_AF-A0A024FZP0-F1
#
_entry.id   AF-A0A024FZP0-F1
#
_cell.length_a   1.000
_cell.length_b   1.000
_cell.length_c   1.000
_cell.angle_alpha   90.00
_cell.angle_beta   90.00
_cell.angle_gamma   90.00
#
_symmetry.space_group_name_H-M   'P 1'
#
loop_
_entity.id
_entity.type
_entity.pdbx_description
1 polymer ?
#
loop_
_entity_poly.entity_id
_entity_poly.type
_entity_poly.pdbx_seq_one_letter_code
_entity_poly.pdbx_strand_id
1 'polypeptide(L)'
;MCVLSIFFIIAGLLFDNNAVFVEPELLELSEVCTNVSIIISFIEKDTAVERTEKSKCGSLCRKNVLSDPITLMIREIKLSVDKMHDSVIEELRKNDIYASSFWITNQIHVRNATKNVIENLRTNSQIASIRQERKINNRNDATRESLLGRGHSYRSLKSEKNRFTSQFNSLYTQLGTSLFDGDTKWHIEKIKVSELWNLGYNGSKVRVGVIDSGAMATHPNLKDNFLKDYGWLDAISSKTTPYDDYGHGTAVLSVIAGSNGIGVAPGVEWMACRACDIDGCLEASLLRCAEFMLCPPDKNGSITNCSDRAPRIINNSWNDEKGQKYFATVLQKWIDAGIIPVFSMGNGGPSCGSVSSPSEYADAISVGAINRKNQLADYSARGPGENGALKPDLCAPGEDIIAADSTEGSASQLFVFQGTSAAAPQVSGAIAILLGMFPQLTLSQVRRVLQQSADSSLLKTPSVPCGSASNATMYPNNDYGYGQLNMFKALNVLKCKVLGMHFAASNASAPLRSITSSTPFGSKRIRFQLHPTVAVISCLCMAAAYVGVLYALPKNIRQLPRDHPTHIIGRLFLILILCTLCPFVLAAFSQQDRSLSFAEWLGIRSDGLLKALIIPVVITAVLFTGSLLSNGLRILNVSRQYPSNRLCNAVRNSSFVYAMTRERLPALRNYIVGPITEEFVFRSCMIPLLICSDFSHKQIILASPLTFGIAHLHHFIEHLRGGRSLWDAALIVGFQLLYTTLFGAYATFIYMRTGHLIGVFLVHMFCNIMGFPDVTFFNPDHSLHSFRISKFSWHNRIDMLILRIGL
;
A
#
# COMPACT_ATOMS: atom_id res chain seq x y z
N MET A 1 23.51 18.21 -18.01
CA MET A 1 22.32 18.80 -17.36
C MET A 1 21.14 17.84 -17.47
N CYS A 2 20.37 17.75 -18.57
CA CYS A 2 19.24 16.79 -18.67
C CYS A 2 19.59 15.33 -18.34
N VAL A 3 20.76 14.84 -18.77
CA VAL A 3 21.26 13.47 -18.46
C VAL A 3 21.52 13.28 -16.96
N LEU A 4 22.06 14.30 -16.29
CA LEU A 4 22.31 14.29 -14.85
C LEU A 4 20.98 14.43 -14.09
N SER A 5 20.05 15.28 -14.53
CA SER A 5 18.73 15.44 -13.92
C SER A 5 17.89 14.16 -14.04
N ILE A 6 17.93 13.48 -15.19
CA ILE A 6 17.31 12.15 -15.36
C ILE A 6 17.98 11.13 -14.45
N PHE A 7 19.32 11.15 -14.34
CA PHE A 7 20.05 10.26 -13.44
C PHE A 7 19.72 10.52 -11.96
N PHE A 8 19.57 11.78 -11.53
CA PHE A 8 19.19 12.15 -10.16
C PHE A 8 17.72 11.86 -9.86
N ILE A 9 16.82 12.00 -10.84
CA ILE A 9 15.41 11.59 -10.70
C ILE A 9 15.29 10.08 -10.63
N ILE A 10 16.01 9.35 -11.50
CA ILE A 10 16.05 7.89 -11.47
C ILE A 10 16.73 7.39 -10.18
N ALA A 11 17.81 8.01 -9.72
CA ALA A 11 18.44 7.69 -8.44
C ALA A 11 17.51 8.01 -7.26
N GLY A 12 16.95 9.21 -7.20
CA GLY A 12 16.00 9.61 -6.17
C GLY A 12 14.77 8.70 -6.10
N LEU A 13 14.24 8.27 -7.25
CA LEU A 13 13.05 7.41 -7.31
C LEU A 13 13.35 5.91 -7.22
N LEU A 14 14.58 5.45 -7.49
CA LEU A 14 15.02 4.05 -7.28
C LEU A 14 15.51 3.80 -5.85
N PHE A 15 15.92 4.83 -5.12
CA PHE A 15 16.34 4.74 -3.72
C PHE A 15 15.23 5.11 -2.73
N ASP A 16 14.11 5.65 -3.20
CA ASP A 16 13.00 6.05 -2.34
C ASP A 16 11.78 5.13 -2.54
N ASN A 17 11.63 4.14 -1.65
CA ASN A 17 10.38 3.37 -1.52
C ASN A 17 9.26 4.22 -0.88
N ASN A 18 9.53 5.47 -0.49
CA ASN A 18 8.66 6.35 0.28
C ASN A 18 8.30 7.67 -0.43
N ALA A 19 8.45 7.78 -1.75
CA ALA A 19 7.98 8.95 -2.51
C ALA A 19 6.43 8.99 -2.58
N VAL A 20 5.83 9.30 -1.44
CA VAL A 20 4.56 9.98 -1.29
C VAL A 20 4.71 11.32 -1.98
N PHE A 21 3.83 11.61 -2.95
CA PHE A 21 3.59 13.02 -3.31
C PHE A 21 3.23 13.72 -2.00
N VAL A 22 4.16 14.50 -1.47
CA VAL A 22 3.90 15.43 -0.38
C VAL A 22 2.85 16.40 -0.93
N GLU A 23 1.58 16.13 -0.62
CA GLU A 23 0.62 17.21 -0.59
C GLU A 23 1.16 18.20 0.45
N PRO A 24 1.38 19.48 0.08
CA PRO A 24 1.47 20.50 1.09
C PRO A 24 0.07 20.63 1.67
N GLU A 25 -0.24 19.85 2.71
CA GLU A 25 -1.28 20.26 3.65
C GLU A 25 -0.78 21.56 4.29
N LEU A 26 -1.16 22.66 3.66
CA LEU A 26 -1.19 23.98 4.24
C LEU A 26 -2.05 23.90 5.51
N LEU A 27 -1.38 23.74 6.65
CA LEU A 27 -1.93 24.14 7.92
C LEU A 27 -2.11 25.66 7.86
N GLU A 28 -3.29 26.11 7.43
CA GLU A 28 -3.86 27.34 7.97
C GLU A 28 -4.12 27.11 9.46
N LEU A 29 -3.05 27.20 10.26
CA LEU A 29 -3.18 27.43 11.69
C LEU A 29 -3.77 28.83 11.83
N SER A 30 -5.09 28.91 11.94
CA SER A 30 -5.77 30.10 12.40
C SER A 30 -5.09 30.56 13.70
N GLU A 31 -4.96 31.88 13.87
CA GLU A 31 -4.20 32.57 14.93
C GLU A 31 -4.73 32.34 16.36
N VAL A 32 -5.37 31.21 16.65
CA VAL A 32 -6.01 30.90 17.93
C VAL A 32 -5.78 29.43 18.30
N CYS A 33 -4.57 29.06 18.75
CA CYS A 33 -4.37 27.78 19.42
C CYS A 33 -3.45 27.93 20.64
N THR A 34 -4.08 28.04 21.81
CA THR A 34 -3.53 27.65 23.10
C THR A 34 -3.35 26.12 23.12
N ASN A 35 -2.21 25.63 23.64
CA ASN A 35 -1.86 24.23 23.97
C ASN A 35 -2.53 23.11 23.13
N VAL A 36 -1.81 22.51 22.19
CA VAL A 36 -2.31 21.40 21.33
C VAL A 36 -1.54 20.08 21.54
N SER A 37 -2.20 18.93 21.35
CA SER A 37 -1.53 17.62 21.28
C SER A 37 -1.01 17.38 19.87
N ILE A 38 0.26 16.98 19.75
CA ILE A 38 0.94 16.77 18.46
C ILE A 38 1.64 15.41 18.42
N ILE A 39 1.82 14.90 17.19
CA ILE A 39 2.66 13.74 16.88
C ILE A 39 3.85 14.23 16.07
N ILE A 40 5.05 13.90 16.54
CA ILE A 40 6.33 14.17 15.90
C ILE A 40 6.82 12.86 15.30
N SER A 41 7.09 12.84 13.99
CA SER A 41 7.70 11.69 13.31
C SER A 41 9.16 12.00 13.00
N PHE A 42 10.05 11.05 13.26
CA PHE A 42 11.49 11.19 13.00
C PHE A 42 11.86 10.68 11.61
N ILE A 43 12.92 11.23 11.03
CA ILE A 43 13.49 10.72 9.78
C ILE A 43 13.98 9.30 10.03
N GLU A 44 13.46 8.34 9.27
CA GLU A 44 14.06 7.01 9.21
C GLU A 44 15.47 7.15 8.63
N LYS A 45 16.48 7.12 9.50
CA LYS A 45 17.81 6.79 9.03
C LYS A 45 17.73 5.34 8.58
N ASP A 46 18.22 5.05 7.39
CA ASP A 46 18.60 3.70 6.99
C ASP A 46 19.57 3.17 8.05
N THR A 47 19.00 2.61 9.12
CA THR A 47 19.67 1.65 9.93
C THR A 47 19.68 0.43 9.04
N ALA A 48 20.69 0.40 8.16
CA ALA A 48 21.36 -0.85 7.91
C ALA A 48 21.56 -1.46 9.29
N VAL A 49 20.67 -2.35 9.69
CA VAL A 49 21.01 -3.44 10.58
C VAL A 49 22.15 -4.08 9.83
N GLU A 50 23.37 -3.63 10.15
CA GLU A 50 24.57 -4.30 9.72
C GLU A 50 24.30 -5.75 10.08
N ARG A 51 24.18 -6.59 9.04
CA ARG A 51 24.62 -7.97 9.15
C ARG A 51 26.13 -7.90 9.40
N THR A 52 26.54 -7.41 10.56
CA THR A 52 27.80 -7.79 11.17
C THR A 52 27.57 -9.21 11.64
N GLU A 53 27.74 -10.12 10.69
CA GLU A 53 28.04 -11.51 10.96
C GLU A 53 29.05 -11.59 12.11
N LYS A 54 28.72 -12.40 13.12
CA LYS A 54 29.68 -13.27 13.79
C LYS A 54 31.05 -12.65 14.11
N SER A 55 31.15 -11.69 15.04
CA SER A 55 32.44 -11.50 15.76
C SER A 55 32.40 -10.81 17.12
N LYS A 56 31.28 -10.24 17.58
CA LYS A 56 31.19 -9.59 18.91
C LYS A 56 30.29 -10.28 19.93
N CYS A 57 30.05 -11.57 19.76
CA CYS A 57 29.53 -12.45 20.83
C CYS A 57 30.67 -12.90 21.79
N GLY A 58 31.55 -11.97 22.15
CA GLY A 58 32.77 -12.27 22.92
C GLY A 58 32.74 -11.87 24.39
N SER A 59 31.85 -10.95 24.81
CA SER A 59 31.90 -10.41 26.18
C SER A 59 30.56 -10.19 26.89
N LEU A 60 29.42 -10.36 26.22
CA LEU A 60 28.08 -10.29 26.87
C LEU A 60 27.37 -11.64 27.03
N CYS A 61 27.95 -12.75 26.58
CA CYS A 61 27.43 -14.11 26.83
C CYS A 61 27.72 -14.65 28.23
N ARG A 62 27.97 -13.79 29.22
CA ARG A 62 28.02 -14.17 30.64
C ARG A 62 26.91 -13.48 31.42
N LYS A 63 25.69 -13.97 31.22
CA LYS A 63 24.69 -14.26 32.27
C LYS A 63 23.40 -14.76 31.60
N ASN A 64 23.07 -16.02 31.88
CA ASN A 64 21.85 -16.76 31.53
C ASN A 64 20.58 -15.91 31.37
N VAL A 65 20.03 -15.82 30.16
CA VAL A 65 18.61 -16.09 29.81
C VAL A 65 18.57 -16.36 28.29
N LEU A 66 18.13 -17.55 27.88
CA LEU A 66 17.70 -17.86 26.51
C LEU A 66 16.52 -16.91 26.17
N SER A 67 16.80 -15.74 25.62
CA SER A 67 15.77 -14.78 25.23
C SER A 67 15.28 -15.12 23.83
N ASP A 68 13.97 -15.18 23.63
CA ASP A 68 13.41 -15.52 22.32
C ASP A 68 13.78 -14.45 21.26
N PRO A 69 13.94 -14.84 19.98
CA PRO A 69 14.39 -13.94 18.93
C PRO A 69 13.52 -12.67 18.76
N ILE A 70 12.20 -12.79 18.98
CA ILE A 70 11.27 -11.65 18.90
C ILE A 70 11.56 -10.64 20.02
N THR A 71 11.78 -11.10 21.24
CA THR A 71 12.18 -10.22 22.36
C THR A 71 13.47 -9.46 22.06
N LEU A 72 14.48 -10.11 21.48
CA LEU A 72 15.75 -9.47 21.13
C LEU A 72 15.55 -8.39 20.06
N MET A 73 14.83 -8.72 18.99
CA MET A 73 14.49 -7.78 17.92
C MET A 73 13.75 -6.55 18.46
N ILE A 74 12.73 -6.75 19.29
CA ILE A 74 11.94 -5.66 19.89
C ILE A 74 12.82 -4.78 20.79
N ARG A 75 13.70 -5.38 21.60
CA ARG A 75 14.64 -4.63 22.44
C ARG A 75 15.60 -3.78 21.62
N GLU A 76 16.16 -4.32 20.54
CA GLU A 76 17.08 -3.58 19.67
C GLU A 76 16.38 -2.40 18.99
N ILE A 77 15.19 -2.63 18.43
CA ILE A 77 14.37 -1.56 17.83
C ILE A 77 14.06 -0.48 18.87
N LYS A 78 13.55 -0.89 20.05
CA LYS A 78 13.21 0.05 21.10
C LYS A 78 14.42 0.86 21.57
N LEU A 79 15.55 0.21 21.83
CA LEU A 79 16.78 0.89 22.25
C LEU A 79 17.28 1.88 21.20
N SER A 80 17.19 1.53 19.92
CA SER A 80 17.58 2.41 18.82
C SER A 80 16.68 3.64 18.73
N VAL A 81 15.37 3.44 18.85
CA VAL A 81 14.38 4.53 18.76
C VAL A 81 14.42 5.41 20.01
N ASP A 82 14.49 4.83 21.21
CA ASP A 82 14.58 5.59 22.46
C ASP A 82 15.82 6.50 22.44
N LYS A 83 16.99 6.01 22.03
CA LYS A 83 18.20 6.84 21.85
C LYS A 83 18.02 8.02 20.90
N MET A 84 17.20 7.85 19.86
CA MET A 84 16.89 8.91 18.91
C MET A 84 15.96 9.95 19.53
N HIS A 85 15.00 9.48 20.33
CA HIS A 85 14.00 10.33 20.98
C HIS A 85 14.54 11.06 22.22
N ASP A 86 15.52 10.48 22.93
CA ASP A 86 16.01 10.97 24.23
C ASP A 86 16.36 12.46 24.23
N SER A 87 17.12 12.92 23.22
CA SER A 87 17.51 14.34 23.13
C SER A 87 16.30 15.29 23.04
N VAL A 88 15.26 14.90 22.29
CA VAL A 88 14.06 15.72 22.08
C VAL A 88 13.14 15.64 23.31
N ILE A 89 13.00 14.45 23.90
CA ILE A 89 12.21 14.26 25.12
C ILE A 89 12.83 15.02 26.29
N GLU A 90 14.15 14.98 26.46
CA GLU A 90 14.85 15.74 27.50
C GLU A 90 14.67 17.26 27.33
N GLU A 91 14.73 17.77 26.10
CA GLU A 91 14.48 19.17 25.81
C GLU A 91 13.04 19.59 26.14
N LEU A 92 12.06 18.79 25.74
CA LEU A 92 10.65 19.04 26.05
C LEU A 92 10.40 18.99 27.57
N ARG A 93 11.02 18.03 28.25
CA ARG A 93 10.92 17.88 29.71
C ARG A 93 11.52 19.07 30.47
N LYS A 94 12.61 19.68 29.99
CA LYS A 94 13.18 20.91 30.57
C LYS A 94 12.21 22.10 30.51
N ASN A 95 11.22 22.06 29.63
CA ASN A 95 10.20 23.08 29.47
C ASN A 95 8.85 22.68 30.10
N ASP A 96 8.82 21.66 30.97
CA ASP A 96 7.61 21.10 31.60
C ASP A 96 6.57 20.57 30.60
N ILE A 97 7.01 20.12 29.43
CA ILE A 97 6.14 19.58 28.38
C ILE A 97 6.17 18.05 28.43
N TYR A 98 4.99 17.45 28.55
CA TYR A 98 4.84 16.00 28.54
C TYR A 98 5.08 15.45 27.14
N ALA A 99 6.00 14.48 27.03
CA ALA A 99 6.30 13.75 25.82
C ALA A 99 6.40 12.24 26.08
N SER A 100 5.87 11.42 25.16
CA SER A 100 5.96 9.96 25.22
C SER A 100 6.43 9.37 23.89
N SER A 101 7.41 8.48 23.96
CA SER A 101 7.98 7.74 22.83
C SER A 101 7.04 6.61 22.38
N PHE A 102 6.81 6.52 21.07
CA PHE A 102 6.23 5.38 20.38
C PHE A 102 7.28 4.71 19.48
N TRP A 103 7.91 3.67 20.01
CA TRP A 103 9.00 2.95 19.32
C TRP A 103 8.49 2.05 18.20
N ILE A 104 7.20 1.69 18.22
CA ILE A 104 6.57 0.92 17.14
C ILE A 104 6.43 1.73 15.84
N THR A 105 6.37 3.06 15.90
CA THR A 105 6.23 3.94 14.71
C THR A 105 7.33 4.99 14.57
N ASN A 106 8.35 4.99 15.43
CA ASN A 106 9.40 6.03 15.45
C ASN A 106 8.81 7.44 15.60
N GLN A 107 7.87 7.57 16.55
CA GLN A 107 7.13 8.80 16.80
C GLN A 107 7.22 9.22 18.26
N ILE A 108 7.03 10.52 18.52
CA ILE A 108 6.81 11.07 19.87
C ILE A 108 5.44 11.73 19.90
N HIS A 109 4.65 11.43 20.91
CA HIS A 109 3.47 12.21 21.27
C HIS A 109 3.84 13.28 22.27
N VAL A 110 3.39 14.50 22.01
CA VAL A 110 3.61 15.65 22.89
C VAL A 110 2.25 16.25 23.24
N ARG A 111 2.00 16.46 24.53
CA ARG A 111 0.76 17.06 25.02
C ARG A 111 1.00 18.53 25.37
N ASN A 112 -0.03 19.36 25.16
CA ASN A 112 -0.02 20.78 25.49
C ASN A 112 1.13 21.58 24.84
N ALA A 113 1.50 21.26 23.61
CA ALA A 113 2.52 21.99 22.87
C ALA A 113 2.03 23.40 22.51
N THR A 114 2.85 24.41 22.80
CA THR A 114 2.60 25.80 22.39
C THR A 114 3.17 26.06 21.00
N LYS A 115 2.73 27.16 20.35
CA LYS A 115 3.25 27.56 19.04
C LYS A 115 4.79 27.70 19.02
N ASN A 116 5.36 28.34 20.04
CA ASN A 116 6.82 28.51 20.16
C ASN A 116 7.57 27.17 20.24
N VAL A 117 7.01 26.20 20.97
CA VAL A 117 7.60 24.86 21.08
C VAL A 117 7.57 24.15 19.74
N ILE A 118 6.45 24.25 19.01
CA ILE A 118 6.33 23.65 17.67
C ILE A 118 7.33 24.29 16.70
N GLU A 119 7.48 25.61 16.72
CA GLU A 119 8.44 26.33 15.88
C GLU A 119 9.89 25.94 16.20
N ASN A 120 10.25 25.82 17.48
CA ASN A 120 11.57 25.36 17.89
C ASN A 120 11.84 23.92 17.42
N LEU A 121 10.88 23.00 17.62
CA LEU A 121 11.00 21.61 17.18
C LEU A 121 11.19 21.50 15.67
N ARG A 122 10.55 22.35 14.86
CA ARG A 122 10.71 22.35 13.39
C ARG A 122 12.14 22.64 12.93
N THR A 123 12.97 23.25 13.77
CA THR A 123 14.38 23.50 13.44
C THR A 123 15.28 22.27 13.62
N ASN A 124 14.78 21.22 14.28
CA ASN A 124 15.53 19.99 14.53
C ASN A 124 15.61 19.14 13.25
N SER A 125 16.83 18.93 12.75
CA SER A 125 17.10 18.19 11.51
C SER A 125 16.75 16.70 11.56
N GLN A 126 16.44 16.14 12.73
CA GLN A 126 16.02 14.74 12.89
C GLN A 126 14.50 14.54 12.73
N ILE A 127 13.73 15.61 12.79
CA ILE A 127 12.25 15.55 12.72
C ILE A 127 11.83 15.58 11.24
N ALA A 128 11.10 14.55 10.82
CA ALA A 128 10.54 14.43 9.48
C ALA A 128 9.24 15.25 9.33
N SER A 129 8.36 15.17 10.33
CA SER A 129 7.09 15.88 10.30
C SER A 129 6.52 16.10 11.71
N ILE A 130 5.72 17.17 11.84
CA ILE A 130 4.93 17.46 13.03
C ILE A 130 3.50 17.70 12.58
N ARG A 131 2.55 17.00 13.20
CA ARG A 131 1.12 17.14 12.93
C ARG A 131 0.30 17.11 14.20
N GLN A 132 -0.90 17.64 14.14
CA GLN A 132 -1.85 17.50 15.24
C GLN A 132 -2.23 16.02 15.44
N GLU A 133 -2.43 15.63 16.70
CA GLU A 133 -2.95 14.31 17.05
C GLU A 133 -4.34 14.09 16.45
N ARG A 134 -4.56 12.90 15.89
CA ARG A 134 -5.88 12.48 15.42
C ARG A 134 -6.72 11.90 16.55
N LYS A 135 -8.01 12.19 16.47
CA LYS A 135 -9.04 11.58 17.30
C LYS A 135 -10.06 10.90 16.39
N ILE A 136 -10.15 9.59 16.53
CA ILE A 136 -11.05 8.75 15.76
C ILE A 136 -12.40 8.76 16.44
N ASN A 137 -13.40 9.35 15.79
CA ASN A 137 -14.77 9.25 16.26
C ASN A 137 -15.24 7.82 15.99
N ASN A 138 -15.61 7.10 17.05
CA ASN A 138 -16.13 5.74 16.90
C ASN A 138 -17.56 5.80 16.31
N ARG A 139 -17.67 6.08 15.01
CA ARG A 139 -18.96 6.14 14.27
C ARG A 139 -19.61 4.75 14.12
N ASN A 140 -19.07 3.72 14.77
CA ASN A 140 -19.53 2.35 14.65
C ASN A 140 -20.75 2.04 15.53
N ASP A 141 -21.13 2.91 16.47
CA ASP A 141 -22.28 2.69 17.36
C ASP A 141 -23.61 3.15 16.75
N ALA A 142 -24.13 2.36 15.81
CA ALA A 142 -25.53 2.48 15.40
C ALA A 142 -26.51 2.21 16.58
N THR A 143 -26.05 1.53 17.64
CA THR A 143 -26.89 1.01 18.73
C THR A 143 -27.30 2.06 19.77
N ARG A 144 -26.56 3.16 19.94
CA ARG A 144 -26.88 4.19 20.96
C ARG A 144 -27.38 5.52 20.39
N GLU A 145 -26.99 5.88 19.17
CA GLU A 145 -27.51 7.09 18.50
C GLU A 145 -28.90 6.87 17.87
N SER A 146 -29.26 5.65 17.44
CA SER A 146 -30.58 5.42 16.83
C SER A 146 -31.75 5.54 17.81
N LEU A 147 -31.49 5.59 19.11
CA LEU A 147 -32.51 5.80 20.16
C LEU A 147 -32.64 7.28 20.59
N LEU A 148 -31.73 8.16 20.20
CA LEU A 148 -31.72 9.56 20.61
C LEU A 148 -31.72 10.46 19.38
N GLY A 149 -32.91 10.61 18.78
CA GLY A 149 -33.12 11.60 17.73
C GLY A 149 -32.80 13.03 18.20
N ARG A 150 -32.13 13.77 17.31
CA ARG A 150 -31.97 15.24 17.26
C ARG A 150 -31.32 15.92 18.48
N GLY A 151 -30.02 16.16 18.33
CA GLY A 151 -29.33 17.42 18.60
C GLY A 151 -29.76 18.23 19.83
N HIS A 152 -29.26 17.88 21.01
CA HIS A 152 -29.04 18.82 22.12
C HIS A 152 -27.86 18.36 23.00
N SER A 153 -27.14 19.34 23.58
CA SER A 153 -25.87 19.21 24.29
C SER A 153 -25.87 18.18 25.45
N TYR A 154 -24.84 17.34 25.49
CA TYR A 154 -24.72 16.07 26.24
C TYR A 154 -24.56 16.19 27.77
N ARG A 155 -24.43 17.40 28.35
CA ARG A 155 -24.09 17.56 29.78
C ARG A 155 -25.27 17.64 30.75
N SER A 156 -26.47 18.00 30.33
CA SER A 156 -27.61 18.18 31.27
C SER A 156 -28.48 16.94 31.47
N LEU A 157 -28.35 15.89 30.66
CA LEU A 157 -29.27 14.74 30.66
C LEU A 157 -28.82 13.55 31.52
N LYS A 158 -27.67 13.60 32.20
CA LYS A 158 -27.09 12.43 32.88
C LYS A 158 -27.94 11.88 34.05
N SER A 159 -28.74 12.72 34.73
CA SER A 159 -29.57 12.29 35.87
C SER A 159 -30.98 11.82 35.45
N GLU A 160 -31.61 12.44 34.46
CA GLU A 160 -32.92 12.01 33.93
C GLU A 160 -32.82 10.80 33.00
N LYS A 161 -31.71 10.67 32.24
CA LYS A 161 -31.42 9.52 31.36
C LYS A 161 -31.33 8.20 32.13
N ASN A 162 -30.73 8.18 33.31
CA ASN A 162 -30.60 6.94 34.09
C ASN A 162 -31.95 6.43 34.60
N ARG A 163 -32.90 7.32 34.90
CA ARG A 163 -34.24 6.95 35.39
C ARG A 163 -35.13 6.42 34.27
N PHE A 164 -35.16 7.13 33.13
CA PHE A 164 -35.95 6.74 31.95
C PHE A 164 -35.39 5.49 31.27
N THR A 165 -34.06 5.33 31.18
CA THR A 165 -33.41 4.14 30.62
C THR A 165 -33.64 2.90 31.48
N SER A 166 -33.71 3.03 32.81
CA SER A 166 -34.02 1.88 33.69
C SER A 166 -35.47 1.39 33.54
N GLN A 167 -36.44 2.31 33.38
CA GLN A 167 -37.84 1.95 33.15
C GLN A 167 -38.07 1.42 31.73
N PHE A 168 -37.40 2.00 30.73
CA PHE A 168 -37.51 1.53 29.35
C PHE A 168 -36.78 0.20 29.14
N ASN A 169 -35.59 -0.03 29.72
CA ASN A 169 -34.90 -1.32 29.68
C ASN A 169 -35.62 -2.39 30.50
N SER A 170 -36.32 -2.03 31.59
CA SER A 170 -37.21 -2.96 32.30
C SER A 170 -38.39 -3.39 31.40
N LEU A 171 -38.99 -2.44 30.69
CA LEU A 171 -40.09 -2.71 29.76
C LEU A 171 -39.63 -3.45 28.49
N TYR A 172 -38.44 -3.15 27.97
CA TYR A 172 -37.83 -3.79 26.79
C TYR A 172 -37.23 -5.17 27.12
N THR A 173 -36.74 -5.38 28.34
CA THR A 173 -36.36 -6.71 28.83
C THR A 173 -37.62 -7.56 29.07
N GLN A 174 -38.70 -6.98 29.61
CA GLN A 174 -39.98 -7.71 29.78
C GLN A 174 -40.73 -7.99 28.46
N LEU A 175 -40.71 -7.05 27.50
CA LEU A 175 -41.32 -7.23 26.16
C LEU A 175 -40.41 -8.00 25.19
N GLY A 176 -39.08 -7.88 25.34
CA GLY A 176 -38.09 -8.60 24.54
C GLY A 176 -38.02 -10.08 24.86
N THR A 177 -38.25 -10.48 26.12
CA THR A 177 -38.33 -11.92 26.46
C THR A 177 -39.54 -12.65 25.88
N SER A 178 -40.59 -11.94 25.43
CA SER A 178 -41.79 -12.57 24.85
C SER A 178 -41.92 -12.43 23.33
N LEU A 179 -41.09 -11.59 22.68
CA LEU A 179 -41.06 -11.40 21.23
C LEU A 179 -39.85 -12.06 20.54
N PHE A 180 -38.83 -12.50 21.30
CA PHE A 180 -37.71 -13.28 20.78
C PHE A 180 -37.83 -14.75 21.17
N ASP A 181 -38.67 -15.49 20.46
CA ASP A 181 -38.44 -16.93 20.30
C ASP A 181 -37.33 -17.09 19.26
N GLY A 182 -36.06 -17.17 19.67
CA GLY A 182 -34.98 -17.13 18.69
C GLY A 182 -33.57 -17.29 19.24
N ASP A 183 -33.21 -18.52 19.58
CA ASP A 183 -31.85 -19.07 19.72
C ASP A 183 -30.69 -18.04 19.86
N THR A 184 -30.22 -17.86 21.10
CA THR A 184 -29.08 -17.01 21.48
C THR A 184 -27.76 -17.42 20.81
N LYS A 185 -27.70 -18.57 20.14
CA LYS A 185 -26.51 -19.15 19.52
C LYS A 185 -26.59 -19.22 18.00
N TRP A 186 -27.56 -18.54 17.39
CA TRP A 186 -27.81 -18.66 15.95
C TRP A 186 -26.57 -18.33 15.11
N HIS A 187 -25.73 -17.38 15.55
CA HIS A 187 -24.51 -17.00 14.85
C HIS A 187 -23.51 -18.16 14.86
N ILE A 188 -23.34 -18.84 16.01
CA ILE A 188 -22.50 -20.03 16.19
C ILE A 188 -22.93 -21.15 15.22
N GLU A 189 -24.24 -21.41 15.14
CA GLU A 189 -24.80 -22.42 14.23
C GLU A 189 -24.60 -22.03 12.76
N LYS A 190 -24.75 -20.74 12.45
CA LYS A 190 -24.61 -20.20 11.09
C LYS A 190 -23.18 -20.37 10.56
N ILE A 191 -22.18 -20.10 11.41
CA ILE A 191 -20.76 -20.23 11.04
C ILE A 191 -20.20 -21.64 11.31
N LYS A 192 -21.05 -22.59 11.72
CA LYS A 192 -20.72 -24.02 11.89
C LYS A 192 -19.59 -24.26 12.89
N VAL A 193 -19.67 -23.58 14.04
CA VAL A 193 -18.68 -23.70 15.13
C VAL A 193 -19.05 -24.77 16.14
N SER A 194 -20.35 -25.04 16.36
CA SER A 194 -20.82 -26.09 17.28
C SER A 194 -20.21 -27.46 16.97
N GLU A 195 -20.02 -27.77 15.69
CA GLU A 195 -19.38 -29.00 15.21
C GLU A 195 -17.92 -29.11 15.68
N LEU A 196 -17.20 -28.00 15.81
CA LEU A 196 -15.82 -27.98 16.27
C LEU A 196 -15.76 -28.08 17.80
N TRP A 197 -16.69 -27.46 18.51
CA TRP A 197 -16.81 -27.62 19.97
C TRP A 197 -17.08 -29.08 20.36
N ASN A 198 -17.94 -29.79 19.61
CA ASN A 198 -18.20 -31.22 19.82
C ASN A 198 -16.96 -32.10 19.62
N LEU A 199 -15.97 -31.61 18.87
CA LEU A 199 -14.66 -32.25 18.70
C LEU A 199 -13.61 -31.80 19.73
N GLY A 200 -14.00 -30.95 20.70
CA GLY A 200 -13.11 -30.40 21.73
C GLY A 200 -12.30 -29.18 21.28
N TYR A 201 -12.57 -28.61 20.11
CA TYR A 201 -11.86 -27.43 19.60
C TYR A 201 -12.61 -26.15 19.92
N ASN A 202 -12.18 -25.43 20.96
CA ASN A 202 -12.81 -24.20 21.46
C ASN A 202 -11.85 -22.99 21.53
N GLY A 203 -10.64 -23.11 20.97
CA GLY A 203 -9.60 -22.08 21.02
C GLY A 203 -8.67 -22.13 22.23
N SER A 204 -8.74 -23.17 23.08
CA SER A 204 -7.82 -23.33 24.21
C SER A 204 -6.34 -23.25 23.80
N LYS A 205 -5.54 -22.68 24.71
CA LYS A 205 -4.09 -22.42 24.55
C LYS A 205 -3.74 -21.36 23.50
N VAL A 206 -4.72 -20.62 22.99
CA VAL A 206 -4.49 -19.46 22.13
C VAL A 206 -4.85 -18.20 22.90
N ARG A 207 -3.99 -17.19 22.77
CA ARG A 207 -4.22 -15.87 23.35
C ARG A 207 -4.75 -14.90 22.32
N VAL A 208 -5.83 -14.20 22.66
CA VAL A 208 -6.45 -13.16 21.82
C VAL A 208 -6.40 -11.82 22.55
N GLY A 209 -5.91 -10.80 21.86
CA GLY A 209 -5.90 -9.42 22.32
C GLY A 209 -7.04 -8.62 21.70
N VAL A 210 -7.65 -7.72 22.47
CA VAL A 210 -8.65 -6.76 21.99
C VAL A 210 -8.17 -5.34 22.27
N ILE A 211 -8.09 -4.50 21.23
CA ILE A 211 -7.89 -3.06 21.38
C ILE A 211 -9.24 -2.37 21.16
N ASP A 212 -9.82 -1.82 22.22
CA ASP A 212 -11.19 -1.29 22.19
C ASP A 212 -11.45 -0.34 23.39
N SER A 213 -12.69 -0.20 23.86
CA SER A 213 -13.08 0.67 24.98
C SER A 213 -12.79 0.13 26.38
N GLY A 214 -12.30 -1.11 26.46
CA GLY A 214 -11.99 -1.79 27.70
C GLY A 214 -12.59 -3.19 27.75
N ALA A 215 -12.63 -3.77 28.95
CA ALA A 215 -13.29 -5.05 29.20
C ALA A 215 -13.73 -5.17 30.66
N MET A 216 -14.96 -5.61 30.89
CA MET A 216 -15.43 -6.03 32.22
C MET A 216 -14.94 -7.44 32.54
N ALA A 217 -13.73 -7.55 33.10
CA ALA A 217 -13.14 -8.85 33.47
C ALA A 217 -13.93 -9.64 34.53
N THR A 218 -14.84 -8.98 35.26
CA THR A 218 -15.68 -9.61 36.28
C THR A 218 -16.99 -10.20 35.74
N HIS A 219 -17.31 -9.96 34.46
CA HIS A 219 -18.55 -10.45 33.87
C HIS A 219 -18.57 -12.00 33.86
N PRO A 220 -19.66 -12.68 34.30
CA PRO A 220 -19.72 -14.14 34.41
C PRO A 220 -19.38 -14.88 33.12
N ASN A 221 -19.68 -14.29 31.96
CA ASN A 221 -19.35 -14.89 30.67
C ASN A 221 -17.89 -14.68 30.22
N LEU A 222 -17.08 -13.88 30.94
CA LEU A 222 -15.70 -13.52 30.55
C LEU A 222 -14.65 -13.81 31.62
N LYS A 223 -15.04 -13.89 32.90
CA LYS A 223 -14.14 -13.95 34.05
C LYS A 223 -13.16 -15.13 34.09
N ASP A 224 -13.49 -16.24 33.43
CA ASP A 224 -12.77 -17.50 33.63
C ASP A 224 -11.41 -17.53 32.90
N ASN A 225 -11.27 -16.82 31.77
CA ASN A 225 -10.08 -16.90 30.91
C ASN A 225 -9.34 -15.55 30.75
N PHE A 226 -9.56 -14.61 31.68
CA PHE A 226 -8.79 -13.36 31.70
C PHE A 226 -7.31 -13.62 32.04
N LEU A 227 -6.41 -13.16 31.19
CA LEU A 227 -4.98 -13.16 31.45
C LEU A 227 -4.63 -12.08 32.48
N LYS A 228 -4.59 -12.48 33.76
CA LYS A 228 -4.43 -11.55 34.90
C LYS A 228 -3.13 -10.76 34.85
N ASP A 229 -1.99 -11.44 34.81
CA ASP A 229 -0.70 -10.79 34.70
C ASP A 229 -0.53 -10.31 33.25
N TYR A 230 -0.09 -9.06 33.05
CA TYR A 230 0.24 -8.47 31.72
C TYR A 230 -0.86 -8.53 30.64
N GLY A 231 -2.11 -8.89 30.97
CA GLY A 231 -3.23 -8.94 30.02
C GLY A 231 -4.14 -7.72 30.04
N TRP A 232 -3.78 -6.65 30.75
CA TRP A 232 -4.55 -5.40 30.77
C TRP A 232 -3.66 -4.17 30.66
N LEU A 233 -4.09 -3.22 29.82
CA LEU A 233 -3.54 -1.87 29.78
C LEU A 233 -4.68 -0.85 29.53
N ASP A 234 -4.71 0.20 30.34
CA ASP A 234 -5.55 1.38 30.08
C ASP A 234 -4.66 2.51 29.54
N ALA A 235 -4.69 2.71 28.22
CA ALA A 235 -3.86 3.72 27.56
C ALA A 235 -4.42 5.15 27.70
N ILE A 236 -5.63 5.30 28.27
CA ILE A 236 -6.30 6.59 28.44
C ILE A 236 -6.05 7.14 29.85
N SER A 237 -6.46 6.39 30.87
CA SER A 237 -6.43 6.84 32.28
C SER A 237 -5.50 6.04 33.19
N SER A 238 -4.73 5.09 32.64
CA SER A 238 -3.75 4.30 33.38
C SER A 238 -4.32 3.54 34.59
N LYS A 239 -5.61 3.16 34.58
CA LYS A 239 -6.16 2.29 35.62
C LYS A 239 -5.56 0.88 35.53
N THR A 240 -5.22 0.33 36.69
CA THR A 240 -4.56 -0.98 36.81
C THR A 240 -5.52 -2.16 36.73
N THR A 241 -6.83 -1.94 36.92
CA THR A 241 -7.87 -2.97 36.87
C THR A 241 -8.70 -2.86 35.59
N PRO A 242 -9.02 -3.99 34.93
CA PRO A 242 -9.91 -3.99 33.77
C PRO A 242 -11.28 -3.41 34.10
N TYR A 243 -11.72 -2.50 33.25
CA TYR A 243 -13.07 -1.96 33.27
C TYR A 243 -13.46 -1.50 31.87
N ASP A 244 -14.75 -1.25 31.67
CA ASP A 244 -15.28 -0.72 30.42
C ASP A 244 -16.47 0.18 30.72
N ASP A 245 -16.22 1.48 30.71
CA ASP A 245 -17.23 2.51 30.97
C ASP A 245 -18.09 2.85 29.75
N TYR A 246 -17.69 2.37 28.56
CA TYR A 246 -18.44 2.51 27.34
C TYR A 246 -19.24 1.24 26.99
N GLY A 247 -18.62 0.07 27.13
CA GLY A 247 -19.23 -1.26 26.98
C GLY A 247 -19.00 -1.96 25.64
N HIS A 248 -18.54 -1.25 24.62
CA HIS A 248 -18.29 -1.83 23.30
C HIS A 248 -17.20 -2.90 23.34
N GLY A 249 -16.09 -2.66 24.03
CA GLY A 249 -15.00 -3.63 24.16
C GLY A 249 -15.41 -4.91 24.88
N THR A 250 -16.25 -4.81 25.91
CA THR A 250 -16.85 -5.96 26.62
C THR A 250 -17.75 -6.77 25.68
N ALA A 251 -18.57 -6.10 24.87
CA ALA A 251 -19.42 -6.74 23.87
C ALA A 251 -18.57 -7.49 22.83
N VAL A 252 -17.60 -6.80 22.21
CA VAL A 252 -16.65 -7.36 21.23
C VAL A 252 -15.94 -8.59 21.79
N LEU A 253 -15.38 -8.47 23.00
CA LEU A 253 -14.65 -9.55 23.63
C LEU A 253 -15.55 -10.76 23.93
N SER A 254 -16.81 -10.53 24.32
CA SER A 254 -17.77 -11.62 24.56
C SER A 254 -18.12 -12.41 23.30
N VAL A 255 -18.13 -11.77 22.12
CA VAL A 255 -18.34 -12.47 20.85
C VAL A 255 -17.12 -13.34 20.47
N ILE A 256 -15.93 -13.04 21.01
CA ILE A 256 -14.74 -13.90 20.88
C ILE A 256 -14.79 -15.04 21.92
N ALA A 257 -14.82 -14.68 23.20
CA ALA A 257 -14.46 -15.57 24.32
C ALA A 257 -15.60 -15.82 25.30
N GLY A 258 -16.79 -15.27 25.07
CA GLY A 258 -17.96 -15.41 25.94
C GLY A 258 -18.36 -16.87 26.14
N SER A 259 -18.54 -17.29 27.38
CA SER A 259 -19.08 -18.62 27.69
C SER A 259 -20.58 -18.74 27.34
N ASN A 260 -21.18 -19.90 27.62
CA ASN A 260 -22.61 -20.17 27.39
C ASN A 260 -23.08 -20.05 25.93
N GLY A 261 -22.17 -20.18 24.97
CA GLY A 261 -22.46 -20.13 23.53
C GLY A 261 -22.56 -18.73 22.94
N ILE A 262 -22.08 -17.71 23.67
CA ILE A 262 -21.98 -16.33 23.17
C ILE A 262 -20.75 -16.20 22.25
N GLY A 263 -19.59 -16.59 22.77
CA GLY A 263 -18.31 -16.45 22.07
C GLY A 263 -18.03 -17.59 21.12
N VAL A 264 -17.35 -17.31 20.01
CA VAL A 264 -16.93 -18.33 19.04
C VAL A 264 -15.86 -19.26 19.61
N ALA A 265 -14.93 -18.74 20.40
CA ALA A 265 -13.80 -19.47 20.96
C ALA A 265 -13.75 -19.28 22.49
N PRO A 266 -14.68 -19.86 23.25
CA PRO A 266 -14.79 -19.64 24.69
C PRO A 266 -13.58 -20.15 25.48
N GLY A 267 -12.70 -20.96 24.89
CA GLY A 267 -11.50 -21.51 25.55
C GLY A 267 -10.26 -20.63 25.46
N VAL A 268 -10.28 -19.51 24.73
CA VAL A 268 -9.09 -18.65 24.56
C VAL A 268 -8.73 -17.94 25.87
N GLU A 269 -7.43 -17.77 26.11
CA GLU A 269 -6.97 -16.78 27.07
C GLU A 269 -7.10 -15.40 26.44
N TRP A 270 -7.67 -14.42 27.14
CA TRP A 270 -7.88 -13.10 26.56
C TRP A 270 -7.17 -12.01 27.34
N MET A 271 -6.76 -10.99 26.59
CA MET A 271 -6.19 -9.73 27.10
C MET A 271 -6.85 -8.54 26.40
N ALA A 272 -6.87 -7.39 27.05
CA ALA A 272 -7.52 -6.20 26.52
C ALA A 272 -6.67 -4.94 26.75
N CYS A 273 -6.74 -4.02 25.79
CA CYS A 273 -6.19 -2.69 25.94
C CYS A 273 -7.24 -1.64 25.63
N ARG A 274 -7.48 -0.75 26.59
CA ARG A 274 -8.42 0.36 26.46
C ARG A 274 -7.74 1.52 25.73
N ALA A 275 -8.12 1.71 24.48
CA ALA A 275 -7.68 2.81 23.62
C ALA A 275 -8.80 3.80 23.27
N CYS A 276 -10.05 3.38 23.44
CA CYS A 276 -11.24 4.16 23.09
C CYS A 276 -12.05 4.50 24.35
N ASP A 277 -12.73 5.63 24.33
CA ASP A 277 -13.76 5.99 25.29
C ASP A 277 -15.00 6.52 24.55
N ILE A 278 -15.93 7.13 25.29
CA ILE A 278 -17.17 7.66 24.73
C ILE A 278 -16.95 8.78 23.71
N ASP A 279 -15.82 9.47 23.77
CA ASP A 279 -15.50 10.53 22.85
C ASP A 279 -14.71 10.01 21.63
N GLY A 280 -14.33 8.73 21.59
CA GLY A 280 -13.62 8.10 20.49
C GLY A 280 -12.27 7.49 20.89
N CYS A 281 -11.44 7.17 19.90
CA CYS A 281 -10.11 6.59 20.10
C CYS A 281 -9.04 7.61 19.75
N LEU A 282 -8.14 7.90 20.68
CA LEU A 282 -6.98 8.75 20.40
C LEU A 282 -5.89 7.94 19.69
N GLU A 283 -5.24 8.54 18.69
CA GLU A 283 -4.14 7.89 17.97
C GLU A 283 -3.02 7.48 18.94
N ALA A 284 -2.65 8.33 19.90
CA ALA A 284 -1.65 7.99 20.91
C ALA A 284 -2.04 6.75 21.72
N SER A 285 -3.31 6.63 22.10
CA SER A 285 -3.82 5.48 22.86
C SER A 285 -3.78 4.19 22.04
N LEU A 286 -4.12 4.27 20.74
CA LEU A 286 -4.08 3.12 19.83
C LEU A 286 -2.64 2.63 19.59
N LEU A 287 -1.70 3.55 19.36
CA LEU A 287 -0.28 3.22 19.22
C LEU A 287 0.28 2.61 20.51
N ARG A 288 -0.11 3.15 21.67
CA ARG A 288 0.29 2.60 22.96
C ARG A 288 -0.24 1.19 23.18
N CYS A 289 -1.51 0.95 22.85
CA CYS A 289 -2.08 -0.39 22.85
C CYS A 289 -1.41 -1.33 21.86
N ALA A 290 -0.97 -0.81 20.71
CA ALA A 290 -0.27 -1.63 19.73
C ALA A 290 1.11 -2.10 20.18
N GLU A 291 1.87 -1.24 20.86
CA GLU A 291 3.12 -1.63 21.53
C GLU A 291 2.89 -2.69 22.60
N PHE A 292 1.84 -2.50 23.41
CA PHE A 292 1.46 -3.44 24.45
C PHE A 292 1.11 -4.81 23.89
N MET A 293 0.31 -4.87 22.82
CA MET A 293 -0.02 -6.14 22.18
C MET A 293 1.20 -6.78 21.51
N LEU A 294 2.16 -5.99 21.00
CA LEU A 294 3.37 -6.53 20.40
C LEU A 294 4.32 -7.16 21.44
N CYS A 295 4.48 -6.52 22.60
CA CYS A 295 5.18 -7.11 23.74
C CYS A 295 4.71 -6.52 25.08
N PRO A 296 3.85 -7.25 25.81
CA PRO A 296 3.42 -6.83 27.13
C PRO A 296 4.61 -6.75 28.11
N PRO A 297 4.81 -5.60 28.78
CA PRO A 297 5.89 -5.47 29.74
C PRO A 297 5.63 -6.34 30.98
N ASP A 298 6.70 -6.73 31.69
CA ASP A 298 6.53 -7.34 33.01
C ASP A 298 6.13 -6.31 34.08
N LYS A 299 5.99 -6.77 35.34
CA LYS A 299 5.64 -5.94 36.50
C LYS A 299 6.62 -4.80 36.76
N ASN A 300 7.85 -4.90 36.24
CA ASN A 300 8.89 -3.88 36.37
C ASN A 300 8.97 -2.98 35.11
N GLY A 301 8.05 -3.13 34.15
CA GLY A 301 8.06 -2.37 32.90
C GLY A 301 9.06 -2.89 31.87
N SER A 302 9.70 -4.05 32.09
CA SER A 302 10.76 -4.55 31.21
C SER A 302 10.19 -5.39 30.06
N ILE A 303 10.76 -5.20 28.87
CA ILE A 303 10.48 -6.00 27.66
C ILE A 303 11.19 -7.35 27.81
N THR A 304 10.45 -8.38 28.19
CA THR A 304 10.94 -9.74 28.41
C THR A 304 9.90 -10.74 27.90
N ASN A 305 10.33 -11.88 27.37
CA ASN A 305 9.47 -13.01 26.96
C ASN A 305 8.26 -12.59 26.10
N CYS A 306 8.49 -11.73 25.10
CA CYS A 306 7.44 -11.19 24.24
C CYS A 306 6.64 -12.29 23.55
N SER A 307 7.31 -13.32 23.01
CA SER A 307 6.64 -14.46 22.35
C SER A 307 5.64 -15.18 23.26
N ASP A 308 5.93 -15.28 24.56
CA ASP A 308 5.08 -15.98 25.53
C ASP A 308 3.94 -15.12 26.06
N ARG A 309 4.06 -13.78 26.01
CA ARG A 309 3.09 -12.84 26.57
C ARG A 309 2.18 -12.21 25.53
N ALA A 310 2.68 -11.98 24.32
CA ALA A 310 1.90 -11.40 23.23
C ALA A 310 0.71 -12.30 22.86
N PRO A 311 -0.39 -11.73 22.36
CA PRO A 311 -1.47 -12.50 21.76
C PRO A 311 -1.06 -13.00 20.37
N ARG A 312 -1.69 -14.08 19.91
CA ARG A 312 -1.52 -14.56 18.52
C ARG A 312 -2.46 -13.86 17.55
N ILE A 313 -3.54 -13.27 18.06
CA ILE A 313 -4.58 -12.57 17.29
C ILE A 313 -4.87 -11.25 17.98
N ILE A 314 -4.99 -10.17 17.23
CA ILE A 314 -5.46 -8.88 17.75
C ILE A 314 -6.74 -8.50 17.00
N ASN A 315 -7.84 -8.42 17.74
CA ASN A 315 -9.10 -7.91 17.22
C ASN A 315 -9.17 -6.38 17.40
N ASN A 316 -9.48 -5.69 16.32
CA ASN A 316 -9.64 -4.24 16.26
C ASN A 316 -11.02 -3.91 15.68
N SER A 317 -11.98 -3.61 16.54
CA SER A 317 -13.35 -3.25 16.15
C SER A 317 -13.56 -1.73 16.12
N TRP A 318 -12.55 -1.01 15.66
CA TRP A 318 -12.52 0.45 15.50
C TRP A 318 -11.99 0.79 14.11
N ASN A 319 -12.36 1.96 13.60
CA ASN A 319 -12.03 2.36 12.23
C ASN A 319 -11.80 3.88 12.16
N ASP A 320 -10.81 4.30 11.37
CA ASP A 320 -10.55 5.71 11.05
C ASP A 320 -11.15 6.08 9.68
N GLU A 321 -10.96 7.33 9.28
CA GLU A 321 -11.21 7.77 7.91
C GLU A 321 -10.39 6.95 6.91
N LYS A 322 -10.91 6.83 5.69
CA LYS A 322 -10.23 6.12 4.60
C LYS A 322 -8.97 6.87 4.15
N GLY A 323 -7.93 6.14 3.77
CA GLY A 323 -6.67 6.69 3.23
C GLY A 323 -5.62 7.03 4.28
N GLN A 324 -5.88 6.76 5.56
CA GLN A 324 -4.92 7.00 6.63
C GLN A 324 -3.79 5.97 6.56
N LYS A 325 -2.53 6.38 6.80
CA LYS A 325 -1.33 5.52 6.66
C LYS A 325 -0.59 5.22 7.96
N TYR A 326 -0.94 5.90 9.06
CA TYR A 326 -0.17 5.86 10.30
C TYR A 326 -0.10 4.47 10.95
N PHE A 327 -1.06 3.58 10.65
CA PHE A 327 -1.16 2.25 11.25
C PHE A 327 -0.53 1.14 10.37
N ALA A 328 -0.08 1.45 9.15
CA ALA A 328 0.51 0.45 8.25
C ALA A 328 1.78 -0.19 8.84
N THR A 329 2.67 0.62 9.44
CA THR A 329 3.90 0.14 10.10
C THR A 329 3.59 -0.74 11.31
N VAL A 330 2.54 -0.40 12.08
CA VAL A 330 2.08 -1.21 13.21
C VAL A 330 1.62 -2.58 12.71
N LEU A 331 0.79 -2.60 11.66
CA LEU A 331 0.29 -3.82 11.06
C LEU A 331 1.43 -4.75 10.63
N GLN A 332 2.44 -4.20 9.94
CA GLN A 332 3.58 -4.98 9.49
C GLN A 332 4.38 -5.57 10.67
N LYS A 333 4.64 -4.78 11.72
CA LYS A 333 5.37 -5.25 12.91
C LYS A 333 4.63 -6.37 13.66
N TRP A 334 3.31 -6.30 13.74
CA TRP A 334 2.51 -7.40 14.28
C TRP A 334 2.64 -8.67 13.43
N ILE A 335 2.56 -8.54 12.10
CA ILE A 335 2.68 -9.67 11.18
C ILE A 335 4.07 -10.32 11.24
N ASP A 336 5.12 -9.50 11.28
CA ASP A 336 6.51 -9.96 11.40
C ASP A 336 6.75 -10.70 12.73
N ALA A 337 6.05 -10.32 13.79
CA ALA A 337 6.04 -11.01 15.08
C ALA A 337 5.11 -12.25 15.10
N GLY A 338 4.46 -12.61 13.99
CA GLY A 338 3.57 -13.77 13.90
C GLY A 338 2.19 -13.56 14.54
N ILE A 339 1.81 -12.30 14.77
CA ILE A 339 0.50 -11.89 15.29
C ILE A 339 -0.44 -11.62 14.12
N ILE A 340 -1.69 -12.08 14.23
CA ILE A 340 -2.71 -11.97 13.19
C ILE A 340 -3.66 -10.80 13.50
N PRO A 341 -3.59 -9.68 12.76
CA PRO A 341 -4.50 -8.56 12.92
C PRO A 341 -5.84 -8.80 12.19
N VAL A 342 -6.93 -8.61 12.93
CA VAL A 342 -8.31 -8.68 12.41
C VAL A 342 -9.00 -7.35 12.65
N PHE A 343 -9.63 -6.80 11.62
CA PHE A 343 -10.30 -5.51 11.63
C PHE A 343 -11.77 -5.62 11.20
N SER A 344 -12.64 -4.85 11.83
CA SER A 344 -13.97 -4.55 11.29
C SER A 344 -13.87 -3.74 10.01
N MET A 345 -14.78 -3.94 9.06
CA MET A 345 -14.82 -3.14 7.81
C MET A 345 -15.18 -1.66 8.03
N GLY A 346 -15.93 -1.37 9.10
CA GLY A 346 -16.55 -0.09 9.35
C GLY A 346 -18.04 -0.11 9.01
N ASN A 347 -18.78 0.81 9.64
CA ASN A 347 -20.25 0.89 9.52
C ASN A 347 -20.72 2.05 8.62
N GLY A 348 -19.84 2.56 7.75
CA GLY A 348 -20.12 3.66 6.81
C GLY A 348 -20.64 3.23 5.44
N GLY A 349 -21.12 1.98 5.29
CA GLY A 349 -21.75 1.48 4.07
C GLY A 349 -23.07 2.18 3.73
N PRO A 350 -23.74 1.81 2.62
CA PRO A 350 -23.46 0.67 1.73
C PRO A 350 -22.61 1.03 0.49
N SER A 351 -22.11 2.26 0.38
CA SER A 351 -21.38 2.71 -0.82
C SER A 351 -20.14 1.85 -1.12
N CYS A 352 -19.86 1.60 -2.39
CA CYS A 352 -18.63 0.90 -2.78
C CYS A 352 -17.39 1.73 -2.45
N GLY A 353 -16.34 1.07 -1.96
CA GLY A 353 -15.12 1.70 -1.49
C GLY A 353 -15.30 2.46 -0.16
N SER A 354 -16.36 2.17 0.61
CA SER A 354 -16.59 2.74 1.94
C SER A 354 -15.74 2.13 3.06
N VAL A 355 -14.95 1.09 2.77
CA VAL A 355 -14.00 0.51 3.73
C VAL A 355 -13.05 1.57 4.29
N SER A 356 -12.89 1.55 5.61
CA SER A 356 -12.09 2.50 6.38
C SER A 356 -10.67 1.99 6.66
N SER A 357 -9.73 2.88 6.97
CA SER A 357 -8.43 2.47 7.52
C SER A 357 -8.61 1.95 8.97
N PRO A 358 -7.76 1.03 9.46
CA PRO A 358 -6.74 0.24 8.75
C PRO A 358 -7.29 -0.93 7.92
N SER A 359 -8.60 -1.17 7.96
CA SER A 359 -9.25 -2.33 7.34
C SER A 359 -9.12 -2.36 5.80
N GLU A 360 -8.86 -1.23 5.17
CA GLU A 360 -8.60 -1.17 3.73
C GLU A 360 -7.24 -1.74 3.29
N TYR A 361 -6.29 -1.91 4.22
CA TYR A 361 -4.96 -2.40 3.91
C TYR A 361 -5.00 -3.86 3.44
N ALA A 362 -4.17 -4.19 2.45
CA ALA A 362 -4.12 -5.54 1.86
C ALA A 362 -3.74 -6.62 2.91
N ASP A 363 -2.92 -6.26 3.90
CA ASP A 363 -2.41 -7.21 4.88
C ASP A 363 -3.30 -7.38 6.12
N ALA A 364 -4.32 -6.54 6.31
CA ALA A 364 -5.33 -6.72 7.35
C ALA A 364 -6.30 -7.86 6.96
N ILE A 365 -6.80 -8.64 7.93
CA ILE A 365 -7.98 -9.48 7.72
C ILE A 365 -9.21 -8.63 8.03
N SER A 366 -10.02 -8.33 7.03
CA SER A 366 -11.11 -7.36 7.14
C SER A 366 -12.48 -8.03 7.01
N VAL A 367 -13.39 -7.76 7.95
CA VAL A 367 -14.61 -8.54 8.11
C VAL A 367 -15.87 -7.69 7.92
N GLY A 368 -16.67 -8.06 6.92
CA GLY A 368 -18.00 -7.47 6.66
C GLY A 368 -19.11 -8.13 7.49
N ALA A 369 -20.23 -7.43 7.66
CA ALA A 369 -21.36 -7.89 8.47
C ALA A 369 -22.51 -8.40 7.61
N ILE A 370 -23.05 -9.56 7.98
CA ILE A 370 -24.30 -10.11 7.40
C ILE A 370 -25.34 -10.36 8.49
N ASN A 371 -26.60 -10.45 8.07
CA ASN A 371 -27.72 -10.76 8.96
C ASN A 371 -28.15 -12.24 8.89
N ARG A 372 -29.18 -12.59 9.68
CA ARG A 372 -29.73 -13.95 9.76
C ARG A 372 -30.23 -14.48 8.42
N LYS A 373 -30.64 -13.59 7.50
CA LYS A 373 -31.17 -13.89 6.17
C LYS A 373 -30.10 -13.98 5.07
N ASN A 374 -28.81 -14.01 5.43
CA ASN A 374 -27.67 -14.04 4.50
C ASN A 374 -27.58 -12.80 3.59
N GLN A 375 -28.10 -11.68 4.07
CA GLN A 375 -27.95 -10.39 3.40
C GLN A 375 -26.81 -9.64 4.05
N LEU A 376 -26.03 -8.91 3.25
CA LEU A 376 -25.12 -7.90 3.73
C LEU A 376 -25.90 -6.87 4.54
N ALA A 377 -25.43 -6.55 5.74
CA ALA A 377 -26.06 -5.52 6.55
C ALA A 377 -25.90 -4.16 5.86
N ASP A 378 -26.93 -3.31 5.91
CA ASP A 378 -26.95 -2.05 5.16
C ASP A 378 -25.82 -1.09 5.56
N TYR A 379 -25.41 -1.13 6.83
CA TYR A 379 -24.29 -0.35 7.35
C TYR A 379 -22.92 -0.94 6.99
N SER A 380 -22.83 -2.21 6.58
CA SER A 380 -21.52 -2.86 6.36
C SER A 380 -20.78 -2.14 5.24
N ALA A 381 -19.62 -1.57 5.58
CA ALA A 381 -18.74 -0.98 4.59
C ALA A 381 -18.27 -2.04 3.58
N ARG A 382 -17.93 -1.57 2.38
CA ARG A 382 -17.66 -2.39 1.20
C ARG A 382 -16.36 -1.97 0.52
N GLY A 383 -15.72 -2.92 -0.17
CA GLY A 383 -14.53 -2.64 -0.96
C GLY A 383 -14.84 -1.89 -2.26
N PRO A 384 -13.80 -1.61 -3.06
CA PRO A 384 -12.41 -2.02 -2.83
C PRO A 384 -11.70 -1.19 -1.75
N GLY A 385 -10.69 -1.81 -1.14
CA GLY A 385 -9.72 -1.17 -0.24
C GLY A 385 -8.64 -0.38 -0.99
N GLU A 386 -7.56 -0.07 -0.29
CA GLU A 386 -6.43 0.69 -0.84
C GLU A 386 -5.87 0.01 -2.09
N ASN A 387 -5.51 0.78 -3.11
CA ASN A 387 -4.94 0.28 -4.38
C ASN A 387 -5.79 -0.78 -5.09
N GLY A 388 -7.11 -0.78 -4.88
CA GLY A 388 -8.02 -1.75 -5.49
C GLY A 388 -8.03 -3.12 -4.80
N ALA A 389 -7.49 -3.22 -3.58
CA ALA A 389 -7.50 -4.45 -2.80
C ALA A 389 -8.93 -4.97 -2.62
N LEU A 390 -9.12 -6.27 -2.81
CA LEU A 390 -10.39 -6.94 -2.55
C LEU A 390 -10.72 -6.85 -1.05
N LYS A 391 -11.83 -6.18 -0.72
CA LYS A 391 -12.35 -6.06 0.65
C LYS A 391 -13.88 -6.18 0.65
N PRO A 392 -14.52 -6.76 1.68
CA PRO A 392 -13.88 -7.47 2.80
C PRO A 392 -13.10 -8.72 2.37
N ASP A 393 -12.31 -9.30 3.26
CA ASP A 393 -11.72 -10.63 3.03
C ASP A 393 -12.82 -11.70 3.07
N LEU A 394 -13.73 -11.59 4.04
CA LEU A 394 -14.90 -12.43 4.20
C LEU A 394 -15.94 -11.72 5.08
N CYS A 395 -17.12 -12.32 5.23
CA CYS A 395 -18.15 -11.82 6.12
C CYS A 395 -18.45 -12.78 7.26
N ALA A 396 -18.98 -12.23 8.35
CA ALA A 396 -19.53 -13.00 9.47
C ALA A 396 -20.84 -12.35 9.95
N PRO A 397 -21.67 -13.07 10.71
CA PRO A 397 -22.84 -12.49 11.37
C PRO A 397 -22.49 -11.21 12.10
N GLY A 398 -23.21 -10.12 11.86
CA GLY A 398 -22.95 -8.82 12.50
C GLY A 398 -24.20 -8.07 12.93
N GLU A 399 -25.39 -8.60 12.68
CA GLU A 399 -26.68 -8.00 13.05
C GLU A 399 -27.37 -8.92 14.06
N ASP A 400 -28.01 -8.36 15.07
CA ASP A 400 -28.72 -9.11 16.12
C ASP A 400 -27.87 -10.18 16.84
N ILE A 401 -26.64 -9.82 17.25
CA ILE A 401 -25.73 -10.71 17.97
C ILE A 401 -25.87 -10.48 19.48
N ILE A 402 -26.12 -11.53 20.25
CA ILE A 402 -26.16 -11.40 21.71
C ILE A 402 -24.74 -11.24 22.26
N ALA A 403 -24.52 -10.24 23.11
CA ALA A 403 -23.21 -9.93 23.71
C ALA A 403 -23.34 -9.51 25.18
N ALA A 404 -22.23 -9.56 25.91
CA ALA A 404 -22.14 -9.15 27.31
C ALA A 404 -22.25 -7.63 27.48
N ASP A 405 -23.06 -7.18 28.44
CA ASP A 405 -23.17 -5.78 28.83
C ASP A 405 -22.19 -5.43 29.96
N SER A 406 -21.68 -4.19 29.98
CA SER A 406 -20.80 -3.65 31.02
C SER A 406 -21.45 -2.59 31.91
N THR A 407 -22.76 -2.32 31.78
CA THR A 407 -23.45 -1.30 32.59
C THR A 407 -23.35 -1.60 34.11
N GLU A 408 -23.20 -0.54 34.93
CA GLU A 408 -23.07 -0.70 36.39
C GLU A 408 -24.35 -1.29 37.00
N GLY A 409 -24.21 -2.28 37.90
CA GLY A 409 -25.32 -3.05 38.48
C GLY A 409 -25.82 -4.21 37.58
N SER A 410 -25.20 -4.38 36.41
CA SER A 410 -25.66 -5.24 35.31
C SER A 410 -24.70 -6.40 35.02
N ALA A 411 -23.85 -6.78 35.99
CA ALA A 411 -22.67 -7.62 35.76
C ALA A 411 -22.95 -8.97 35.07
N SER A 412 -24.20 -9.42 34.91
CA SER A 412 -24.61 -10.63 34.20
C SER A 412 -25.57 -10.41 33.03
N GLN A 413 -25.88 -9.16 32.65
CA GLN A 413 -26.86 -8.88 31.60
C GLN A 413 -26.24 -9.03 30.20
N LEU A 414 -27.10 -9.40 29.26
CA LEU A 414 -26.79 -9.52 27.85
C LEU A 414 -27.63 -8.51 27.09
N PHE A 415 -27.13 -8.06 25.95
CA PHE A 415 -27.85 -7.16 25.06
C PHE A 415 -27.63 -7.54 23.59
N VAL A 416 -28.43 -6.93 22.72
CA VAL A 416 -28.28 -7.08 21.28
C VAL A 416 -27.21 -6.12 20.78
N PHE A 417 -26.14 -6.69 20.25
CA PHE A 417 -25.00 -6.01 19.66
C PHE A 417 -25.00 -6.19 18.13
N GLN A 418 -24.69 -5.11 17.42
CA GLN A 418 -24.69 -5.11 15.96
C GLN A 418 -23.59 -4.19 15.42
N GLY A 419 -23.19 -4.45 14.17
CA GLY A 419 -22.11 -3.76 13.50
C GLY A 419 -21.10 -4.73 12.89
N THR A 420 -20.23 -4.22 12.03
CA THR A 420 -19.01 -4.95 11.63
C THR A 420 -18.11 -5.23 12.84
N SER A 421 -18.27 -4.48 13.93
CA SER A 421 -17.71 -4.73 15.26
C SER A 421 -18.19 -6.03 15.92
N ALA A 422 -19.35 -6.58 15.53
CA ALA A 422 -19.84 -7.88 15.98
C ALA A 422 -19.42 -9.03 15.04
N ALA A 423 -19.06 -8.72 13.79
CA ALA A 423 -18.60 -9.68 12.80
C ALA A 423 -17.11 -10.01 12.92
N ALA A 424 -16.25 -8.99 13.04
CA ALA A 424 -14.80 -9.14 13.24
C ALA A 424 -14.40 -10.09 14.39
N PRO A 425 -14.97 -9.97 15.62
CA PRO A 425 -14.63 -10.86 16.72
C PRO A 425 -14.98 -12.33 16.44
N GLN A 426 -15.98 -12.63 15.62
CA GLN A 426 -16.29 -14.01 15.26
C GLN A 426 -15.19 -14.63 14.39
N VAL A 427 -14.62 -13.85 13.46
CA VAL A 427 -13.45 -14.28 12.68
C VAL A 427 -12.22 -14.42 13.58
N SER A 428 -12.01 -13.51 14.54
CA SER A 428 -10.94 -13.63 15.53
C SER A 428 -11.05 -14.93 16.34
N GLY A 429 -12.25 -15.28 16.84
CA GLY A 429 -12.49 -16.55 17.53
C GLY A 429 -12.30 -17.77 16.61
N ALA A 430 -12.77 -17.70 15.37
CA ALA A 430 -12.54 -18.74 14.38
C ALA A 430 -11.04 -19.01 14.15
N ILE A 431 -10.25 -17.95 13.96
CA ILE A 431 -8.79 -18.06 13.82
C ILE A 431 -8.17 -18.66 15.09
N ALA A 432 -8.67 -18.30 16.27
CA ALA A 432 -8.19 -18.89 17.52
C ALA A 432 -8.44 -20.40 17.60
N ILE A 433 -9.59 -20.87 17.14
CA ILE A 433 -9.86 -22.32 17.01
C ILE A 433 -8.87 -22.96 16.03
N LEU A 434 -8.63 -22.37 14.85
CA LEU A 434 -7.67 -22.90 13.88
C LEU A 434 -6.25 -22.99 14.45
N LEU A 435 -5.82 -21.98 15.19
CA LEU A 435 -4.51 -21.95 15.84
C LEU A 435 -4.42 -22.92 17.03
N GLY A 436 -5.51 -23.15 17.75
CA GLY A 436 -5.56 -24.16 18.82
C GLY A 436 -5.36 -25.57 18.27
N MET A 437 -5.82 -25.80 17.03
CA MET A 437 -5.59 -27.06 16.31
C MET A 437 -4.19 -27.15 15.69
N PHE A 438 -3.72 -26.06 15.08
CA PHE A 438 -2.46 -25.99 14.36
C PHE A 438 -1.70 -24.71 14.74
N PRO A 439 -0.94 -24.71 15.86
CA PRO A 439 -0.31 -23.51 16.41
C PRO A 439 0.69 -22.82 15.45
N GLN A 440 1.27 -23.59 14.53
CA GLN A 440 2.26 -23.16 13.55
C GLN A 440 1.68 -22.43 12.32
N LEU A 441 0.36 -22.28 12.20
CA LEU A 441 -0.22 -21.60 11.05
C LEU A 441 0.23 -20.13 11.00
N THR A 442 0.72 -19.72 9.84
CA THR A 442 1.06 -18.33 9.53
C THR A 442 -0.17 -17.55 9.08
N LEU A 443 -0.11 -16.21 9.09
CA LEU A 443 -1.18 -15.36 8.57
C LEU A 443 -1.64 -15.77 7.17
N SER A 444 -0.70 -16.03 6.26
CA SER A 444 -1.02 -16.38 4.87
C SER A 444 -1.71 -17.74 4.75
N GLN A 445 -1.38 -18.69 5.63
CA GLN A 445 -2.04 -19.99 5.71
C GLN A 445 -3.44 -19.86 6.31
N VAL A 446 -3.60 -19.11 7.39
CA VAL A 446 -4.91 -18.80 8.01
C VAL A 446 -5.81 -18.13 6.99
N ARG A 447 -5.35 -17.05 6.33
CA ARG A 447 -6.10 -16.35 5.27
C ARG A 447 -6.54 -17.31 4.18
N ARG A 448 -5.65 -18.18 3.71
CA ARG A 448 -5.99 -19.18 2.68
C ARG A 448 -7.05 -20.17 3.15
N VAL A 449 -6.97 -20.65 4.39
CA VAL A 449 -7.98 -21.55 4.96
C VAL A 449 -9.34 -20.85 4.96
N LEU A 450 -9.42 -19.64 5.55
CA LEU A 450 -10.65 -18.85 5.60
C LEU A 450 -11.24 -18.63 4.20
N GLN A 451 -10.42 -18.23 3.23
CA GLN A 451 -10.82 -17.98 1.84
C GLN A 451 -11.32 -19.25 1.14
N GLN A 452 -10.64 -20.39 1.31
CA GLN A 452 -11.04 -21.66 0.70
C GLN A 452 -12.27 -22.29 1.36
N SER A 453 -12.52 -21.95 2.62
CA SER A 453 -13.66 -22.46 3.39
C SER A 453 -14.89 -21.56 3.36
N ALA A 454 -14.76 -20.32 2.88
CA ALA A 454 -15.86 -19.37 2.87
C ALA A 454 -17.05 -19.91 2.08
N ASP A 455 -18.26 -19.69 2.59
CA ASP A 455 -19.50 -20.16 2.01
C ASP A 455 -20.25 -19.03 1.34
N SER A 456 -20.44 -19.15 0.03
CA SER A 456 -21.20 -18.20 -0.77
C SER A 456 -22.56 -18.73 -1.22
N SER A 457 -22.88 -19.99 -0.95
CA SER A 457 -24.02 -20.70 -1.55
C SER A 457 -25.38 -20.11 -1.17
N LEU A 458 -25.48 -19.47 -0.01
CA LEU A 458 -26.73 -18.92 0.52
C LEU A 458 -26.76 -17.38 0.58
N LEU A 459 -25.69 -16.71 0.14
CA LEU A 459 -25.57 -15.26 0.19
C LEU A 459 -26.47 -14.60 -0.86
N LYS A 460 -27.13 -13.51 -0.48
CA LYS A 460 -28.02 -12.78 -1.39
C LYS A 460 -27.27 -11.64 -2.06
N THR A 461 -27.44 -11.48 -3.37
CA THR A 461 -26.86 -10.34 -4.07
C THR A 461 -27.45 -9.02 -3.55
N PRO A 462 -26.63 -8.00 -3.21
CA PRO A 462 -27.14 -6.70 -2.79
C PRO A 462 -27.89 -6.02 -3.94
N SER A 463 -28.83 -5.14 -3.60
CA SER A 463 -29.59 -4.35 -4.58
C SER A 463 -28.70 -3.53 -5.52
N VAL A 464 -27.59 -3.00 -4.98
CA VAL A 464 -26.53 -2.33 -5.74
C VAL A 464 -25.21 -3.02 -5.38
N PRO A 465 -24.69 -3.92 -6.25
CA PRO A 465 -23.44 -4.63 -5.99
C PRO A 465 -22.21 -3.79 -6.35
N CYS A 466 -21.08 -4.07 -5.69
CA CYS A 466 -19.82 -3.39 -5.94
C CYS A 466 -19.01 -4.08 -7.05
N GLY A 467 -19.34 -3.71 -8.29
CA GLY A 467 -18.74 -4.24 -9.52
C GLY A 467 -19.76 -4.24 -10.65
N SER A 468 -19.46 -4.93 -11.77
CA SER A 468 -20.48 -5.17 -12.79
C SER A 468 -21.57 -6.11 -12.25
N ALA A 469 -22.80 -5.97 -12.73
CA ALA A 469 -23.92 -6.85 -12.35
C ALA A 469 -23.64 -8.34 -12.61
N SER A 470 -22.83 -8.65 -13.63
CA SER A 470 -22.36 -10.02 -13.91
C SER A 470 -21.44 -10.60 -12.83
N ASN A 471 -20.77 -9.75 -12.06
CA ASN A 471 -19.81 -10.15 -11.02
C ASN A 471 -20.44 -10.19 -9.63
N ALA A 472 -21.69 -9.73 -9.49
CA ALA A 472 -22.39 -9.63 -8.21
C ALA A 472 -22.73 -10.99 -7.57
N THR A 473 -22.78 -12.05 -8.38
CA THR A 473 -22.94 -13.45 -7.94
C THR A 473 -21.65 -14.25 -8.03
N MET A 474 -20.56 -13.65 -8.52
CA MET A 474 -19.24 -14.26 -8.60
C MET A 474 -18.44 -13.93 -7.34
N TYR A 475 -17.75 -14.93 -6.79
CA TYR A 475 -16.92 -14.78 -5.61
C TYR A 475 -15.45 -15.07 -5.95
N PRO A 476 -14.49 -14.33 -5.38
CA PRO A 476 -14.72 -13.24 -4.43
C PRO A 476 -15.19 -11.92 -5.08
N ASN A 477 -15.87 -11.07 -4.30
CA ASN A 477 -16.31 -9.72 -4.72
C ASN A 477 -16.16 -8.67 -3.61
N ASN A 478 -16.39 -7.40 -3.93
CA ASN A 478 -16.21 -6.29 -2.98
C ASN A 478 -17.38 -6.08 -2.01
N ASP A 479 -18.41 -6.92 -2.07
CA ASP A 479 -19.54 -6.90 -1.13
C ASP A 479 -19.29 -7.91 0.00
N TYR A 480 -18.96 -9.15 -0.35
CA TYR A 480 -18.85 -10.29 0.57
C TYR A 480 -17.45 -10.89 0.73
N GLY A 481 -16.46 -10.35 0.02
CA GLY A 481 -15.14 -10.97 -0.06
C GLY A 481 -15.24 -12.37 -0.66
N TYR A 482 -14.61 -13.35 -0.03
CA TYR A 482 -14.69 -14.76 -0.44
C TYR A 482 -16.00 -15.44 -0.04
N GLY A 483 -16.84 -14.80 0.78
CA GLY A 483 -18.12 -15.34 1.26
C GLY A 483 -18.23 -15.30 2.78
N GLN A 484 -19.18 -16.06 3.32
CA GLN A 484 -19.42 -16.15 4.76
C GLN A 484 -18.42 -17.10 5.44
N LEU A 485 -17.97 -16.77 6.64
CA LEU A 485 -17.24 -17.67 7.52
C LEU A 485 -17.98 -19.01 7.73
N ASN A 486 -17.26 -20.13 7.55
CA ASN A 486 -17.76 -21.48 7.79
C ASN A 486 -16.65 -22.39 8.35
N MET A 487 -16.74 -22.69 9.64
CA MET A 487 -15.68 -23.40 10.37
C MET A 487 -15.65 -24.90 10.11
N PHE A 488 -16.78 -25.51 9.79
CA PHE A 488 -16.81 -26.91 9.38
C PHE A 488 -16.10 -27.13 8.03
N LYS A 489 -16.29 -26.22 7.06
CA LYS A 489 -15.52 -26.23 5.81
C LYS A 489 -14.03 -25.99 6.07
N ALA A 490 -13.69 -25.08 6.98
CA ALA A 490 -12.29 -24.78 7.35
C ALA A 490 -11.58 -26.02 7.90
N LEU A 491 -12.26 -26.79 8.75
CA LEU A 491 -11.77 -28.07 9.26
C LEU A 491 -11.44 -29.07 8.14
N ASN A 492 -12.32 -29.19 7.14
CA ASN A 492 -12.13 -30.10 6.01
C ASN A 492 -10.95 -29.68 5.12
N VAL A 493 -10.79 -28.37 4.86
CA VAL A 493 -9.63 -27.83 4.11
C VAL A 493 -8.31 -28.19 4.80
N LEU A 494 -8.26 -28.12 6.13
CA LEU A 494 -7.07 -28.48 6.90
C LEU A 494 -6.79 -29.98 6.88
N LYS A 495 -7.81 -30.83 7.07
CA LYS A 495 -7.65 -32.30 7.04
C LYS A 495 -7.06 -32.80 5.72
N CYS A 496 -7.55 -32.30 4.58
CA CYS A 496 -7.04 -32.70 3.25
C CYS A 496 -5.57 -32.34 3.05
N LYS A 497 -5.08 -31.24 3.63
CA LYS A 497 -3.67 -30.82 3.54
C LYS A 497 -2.76 -31.61 4.48
N VAL A 498 -3.19 -31.90 5.70
CA VAL A 498 -2.40 -32.64 6.69
C VAL A 498 -2.21 -34.10 6.28
N LEU A 499 -3.21 -34.71 5.65
CA LEU A 499 -3.10 -36.04 5.04
C LEU A 499 -2.14 -36.03 3.84
N GLY A 500 -2.13 -34.98 3.02
CA GLY A 500 -1.14 -34.81 1.94
C GLY A 500 0.31 -34.66 2.43
N MET A 501 0.52 -34.08 3.61
CA MET A 501 1.86 -33.96 4.21
C MET A 501 2.40 -35.27 4.80
N HIS A 502 1.54 -36.17 5.29
CA HIS A 502 1.97 -37.49 5.78
C HIS A 502 2.41 -38.45 4.66
N PHE A 503 1.76 -38.40 3.49
CA PHE A 503 2.20 -39.22 2.34
C PHE A 503 3.55 -38.77 1.77
N ALA A 504 3.84 -37.47 1.78
CA ALA A 504 5.12 -36.92 1.31
C ALA A 504 6.32 -37.30 2.20
N ALA A 505 6.09 -37.58 3.49
CA ALA A 505 7.15 -37.95 4.43
C ALA A 505 7.62 -39.42 4.28
N SER A 506 6.84 -40.29 3.65
CA SER A 506 7.16 -41.73 3.51
C SER A 506 8.05 -42.08 2.31
N ASN A 507 8.28 -41.15 1.38
CA ASN A 507 8.99 -41.40 0.11
C ASN A 507 10.23 -40.50 -0.11
N ALA A 508 10.97 -40.19 0.96
CA ALA A 508 12.16 -39.34 0.86
C ALA A 508 13.47 -40.14 1.01
N SER A 509 13.79 -40.96 0.01
CA SER A 509 15.15 -41.44 -0.27
C SER A 509 15.49 -41.17 -1.74
N ALA A 510 15.68 -39.90 -2.08
CA ALA A 510 16.28 -39.44 -3.33
C ALA A 510 16.95 -38.07 -3.10
N PRO A 511 18.08 -37.77 -3.77
CA PRO A 511 19.04 -36.79 -3.28
C PRO A 511 18.60 -35.34 -3.48
N LEU A 512 19.04 -34.50 -2.53
CA LEU A 512 18.77 -33.07 -2.39
C LEU A 512 18.97 -32.29 -3.71
N ARG A 513 17.92 -31.60 -4.15
CA ARG A 513 18.03 -30.33 -4.88
C ARG A 513 17.62 -29.19 -3.96
N SER A 514 18.47 -28.16 -3.93
CA SER A 514 18.44 -27.01 -3.03
C SER A 514 17.08 -26.31 -2.97
N ILE A 515 16.42 -26.43 -1.83
CA ILE A 515 15.30 -25.58 -1.44
C ILE A 515 15.92 -24.36 -0.76
N THR A 516 16.20 -23.31 -1.52
CA THR A 516 16.56 -21.99 -0.96
C THR A 516 15.28 -21.21 -0.65
N SER A 517 14.96 -21.21 0.65
CA SER A 517 14.30 -20.16 1.44
C SER A 517 13.53 -19.07 0.69
N SER A 518 12.19 -19.13 0.76
CA SER A 518 11.29 -18.03 0.44
C SER A 518 11.06 -17.14 1.66
N THR A 519 11.52 -15.89 1.59
CA THR A 519 11.11 -14.74 2.41
C THR A 519 9.78 -14.17 1.89
N PRO A 520 8.85 -13.65 2.73
CA PRO A 520 7.59 -13.10 2.26
C PRO A 520 7.56 -11.56 2.28
N PHE A 521 7.47 -10.95 1.09
CA PHE A 521 6.82 -9.65 0.89
C PHE A 521 6.23 -9.62 -0.52
N GLY A 522 4.93 -9.30 -0.61
CA GLY A 522 4.33 -8.58 -1.74
C GLY A 522 3.93 -9.34 -3.00
N SER A 523 2.61 -9.35 -3.23
CA SER A 523 1.92 -9.51 -4.52
C SER A 523 1.60 -10.93 -5.00
N LYS A 524 0.33 -11.11 -5.36
CA LYS A 524 -0.11 -12.18 -6.26
C LYS A 524 0.82 -12.20 -7.48
N ARG A 525 1.60 -13.26 -7.61
CA ARG A 525 1.78 -13.89 -8.90
C ARG A 525 1.28 -15.31 -8.78
N ILE A 526 0.19 -15.60 -9.45
CA ILE A 526 0.13 -16.88 -10.14
C ILE A 526 1.37 -16.84 -11.03
N ARG A 527 2.43 -17.56 -10.61
CA ARG A 527 3.66 -17.64 -11.39
C ARG A 527 3.32 -18.39 -12.66
N PHE A 528 3.20 -17.69 -13.77
CA PHE A 528 3.72 -18.28 -15.01
C PHE A 528 5.21 -18.39 -14.78
N GLN A 529 5.71 -19.59 -14.51
CA GLN A 529 7.15 -19.80 -14.50
C GLN A 529 7.64 -19.78 -15.95
N LEU A 530 7.56 -18.61 -16.60
CA LEU A 530 8.41 -18.34 -17.74
C LEU A 530 9.82 -18.24 -17.19
N HIS A 531 10.65 -19.24 -17.48
CA HIS A 531 12.02 -19.28 -16.99
C HIS A 531 12.73 -17.97 -17.37
N PRO A 532 13.46 -17.30 -16.47
CA PRO A 532 14.10 -16.00 -16.73
C PRO A 532 14.93 -15.98 -18.02
N THR A 533 15.62 -17.09 -18.31
CA THR A 533 16.38 -17.28 -19.55
C THR A 533 15.51 -17.20 -20.80
N VAL A 534 14.30 -17.79 -20.79
CA VAL A 534 13.39 -17.75 -21.93
C VAL A 534 12.86 -16.33 -22.16
N ALA A 535 12.55 -15.60 -21.08
CA ALA A 535 12.13 -14.21 -21.18
C ALA A 535 13.25 -13.33 -21.76
N VAL A 536 14.48 -13.45 -21.25
CA VAL A 536 15.64 -12.69 -21.73
C VAL A 536 15.94 -13.04 -23.19
N ILE A 537 15.95 -14.33 -23.57
CA ILE A 537 16.15 -14.74 -24.96
C ILE A 537 15.05 -14.16 -25.87
N SER A 538 13.79 -14.23 -25.45
CA SER A 538 12.67 -13.67 -26.23
C SER A 538 12.82 -12.15 -26.43
N CYS A 539 13.21 -11.43 -25.38
CA CYS A 539 13.54 -10.00 -25.43
C CYS A 539 14.68 -9.70 -26.41
N LEU A 540 15.77 -10.46 -26.34
CA LEU A 540 16.92 -10.30 -27.24
C LEU A 540 16.55 -10.62 -28.70
N CYS A 541 15.75 -11.67 -28.93
CA CYS A 541 15.26 -12.03 -30.26
C CYS A 541 14.37 -10.92 -30.86
N MET A 542 13.45 -10.34 -30.07
CA MET A 542 12.63 -9.21 -30.54
C MET A 542 13.48 -7.97 -30.85
N ALA A 543 14.46 -7.64 -30.00
CA ALA A 543 15.38 -6.52 -30.25
C ALA A 543 16.22 -6.75 -31.52
N ALA A 544 16.76 -7.95 -31.70
CA ALA A 544 17.52 -8.32 -32.89
C ALA A 544 16.66 -8.30 -34.16
N ALA A 545 15.41 -8.78 -34.08
CA ALA A 545 14.46 -8.74 -35.19
C ALA A 545 14.12 -7.29 -35.58
N TYR A 546 13.94 -6.41 -34.58
CA TYR A 546 13.68 -4.98 -34.79
C TYR A 546 14.80 -4.30 -35.58
N VAL A 547 16.06 -4.60 -35.24
CA VAL A 547 17.23 -4.11 -35.99
C VAL A 547 17.36 -4.81 -37.35
N GLY A 548 17.14 -6.12 -37.40
CA GLY A 548 17.27 -6.95 -38.60
C GLY A 548 16.34 -6.51 -39.73
N VAL A 549 15.15 -6.02 -39.39
CA VAL A 549 14.20 -5.42 -40.34
C VAL A 549 14.84 -4.28 -41.16
N LEU A 550 15.76 -3.50 -40.58
CA LEU A 550 16.46 -2.42 -41.30
C LEU A 550 17.35 -2.94 -42.44
N TYR A 551 17.77 -4.20 -42.38
CA TYR A 551 18.63 -4.86 -43.36
C TYR A 551 17.89 -5.84 -44.29
N ALA A 552 16.62 -6.14 -43.99
CA ALA A 552 15.79 -7.06 -44.79
C ALA A 552 15.32 -6.46 -46.12
N LEU A 553 15.53 -5.16 -46.36
CA LEU A 553 15.18 -4.51 -47.62
C LEU A 553 16.07 -4.99 -48.78
N PRO A 554 15.49 -5.17 -49.99
CA PRO A 554 16.24 -5.44 -51.20
C PRO A 554 17.42 -4.48 -51.42
N LYS A 555 18.56 -5.00 -51.94
CA LYS A 555 19.82 -4.27 -52.07
C LYS A 555 19.68 -2.96 -52.85
N ASN A 556 18.85 -2.94 -53.89
CA ASN A 556 18.52 -1.76 -54.69
C ASN A 556 17.83 -0.65 -53.87
N ILE A 557 17.00 -0.99 -52.88
CA ILE A 557 16.34 -0.01 -52.00
C ILE A 557 17.31 0.48 -50.92
N ARG A 558 18.13 -0.42 -50.35
CA ARG A 558 19.11 -0.10 -49.29
C ARG A 558 20.24 0.84 -49.76
N GLN A 559 20.51 0.90 -51.06
CA GLN A 559 21.49 1.83 -51.64
C GLN A 559 20.95 3.27 -51.77
N LEU A 560 19.63 3.47 -51.64
CA LEU A 560 19.04 4.80 -51.66
C LEU A 560 19.40 5.58 -50.37
N PRO A 561 19.45 6.92 -50.43
CA PRO A 561 19.61 7.75 -49.24
C PRO A 561 18.58 7.40 -48.16
N ARG A 562 18.98 7.47 -46.89
CA ARG A 562 18.14 7.09 -45.73
C ARG A 562 16.78 7.78 -45.74
N ASP A 563 16.74 9.04 -46.18
CA ASP A 563 15.55 9.88 -46.21
C ASP A 563 14.75 9.80 -47.52
N HIS A 564 15.15 8.91 -48.46
CA HIS A 564 14.38 8.67 -49.67
C HIS A 564 13.01 8.03 -49.33
N PRO A 565 11.90 8.49 -49.93
CA PRO A 565 10.54 8.06 -49.58
C PRO A 565 10.34 6.54 -49.67
N THR A 566 10.83 5.90 -50.73
CA THR A 566 10.77 4.44 -50.92
C THR A 566 11.50 3.68 -49.80
N HIS A 567 12.62 4.22 -49.33
CA HIS A 567 13.41 3.60 -48.28
C HIS A 567 12.72 3.75 -46.91
N ILE A 568 12.13 4.92 -46.63
CA ILE A 568 11.30 5.15 -45.43
C ILE A 568 10.09 4.22 -45.43
N ILE A 569 9.27 4.24 -46.47
CA ILE A 569 8.03 3.44 -46.57
C ILE A 569 8.34 1.94 -46.47
N GLY A 570 9.40 1.48 -47.14
CA GLY A 570 9.82 0.08 -47.07
C GLY A 570 10.17 -0.36 -45.65
N ARG A 571 10.90 0.47 -44.88
CA ARG A 571 11.20 0.17 -43.46
C ARG A 571 9.94 0.21 -42.60
N LEU A 572 9.07 1.20 -42.80
CA LEU A 572 7.82 1.32 -42.04
C LEU A 572 6.92 0.10 -42.23
N PHE A 573 6.80 -0.39 -43.47
CA PHE A 573 6.02 -1.59 -43.77
C PHE A 573 6.54 -2.83 -43.03
N LEU A 574 7.85 -3.07 -43.06
CA LEU A 574 8.46 -4.19 -42.35
C LEU A 574 8.36 -4.08 -40.83
N ILE A 575 8.51 -2.86 -40.28
CA ILE A 575 8.33 -2.61 -38.84
C ILE A 575 6.90 -2.87 -38.42
N LEU A 576 5.91 -2.49 -39.24
CA LEU A 576 4.50 -2.76 -38.94
C LEU A 576 4.22 -4.27 -38.87
N ILE A 577 4.79 -5.07 -39.77
CA ILE A 577 4.71 -6.54 -39.72
C ILE A 577 5.36 -7.06 -38.43
N LEU A 578 6.50 -6.53 -38.02
CA LEU A 578 7.13 -6.94 -36.77
C LEU A 578 6.24 -6.60 -35.55
N CYS A 579 5.66 -5.39 -35.51
CA CYS A 579 4.75 -4.98 -34.45
C CYS A 579 3.49 -5.85 -34.38
N THR A 580 3.01 -6.44 -35.48
CA THR A 580 1.90 -7.40 -35.42
C THR A 580 2.35 -8.76 -34.89
N LEU A 581 3.60 -9.16 -35.11
CA LEU A 581 4.15 -10.46 -34.66
C LEU A 581 4.58 -10.47 -33.18
N CYS A 582 5.14 -9.37 -32.66
CA CYS A 582 5.66 -9.32 -31.28
C CYS A 582 4.60 -9.68 -30.20
N PRO A 583 3.34 -9.24 -30.28
CA PRO A 583 2.30 -9.65 -29.34
C PRO A 583 2.05 -11.17 -29.35
N PHE A 584 2.25 -11.88 -30.46
CA PHE A 584 2.08 -13.34 -30.47
C PHE A 584 3.14 -14.06 -29.63
N VAL A 585 4.35 -13.50 -29.51
CA VAL A 585 5.37 -14.02 -28.59
C VAL A 585 4.85 -13.92 -27.15
N LEU A 586 4.27 -12.79 -26.78
CA LEU A 586 3.62 -12.61 -25.47
C LEU A 586 2.42 -13.57 -25.30
N ALA A 587 1.57 -13.69 -26.32
CA ALA A 587 0.38 -14.54 -26.31
C ALA A 587 0.73 -16.02 -26.16
N ALA A 588 1.84 -16.48 -26.76
CA ALA A 588 2.32 -17.86 -26.64
C ALA A 588 2.65 -18.25 -25.19
N PHE A 589 3.01 -17.27 -24.36
CA PHE A 589 3.26 -17.45 -22.93
C PHE A 589 2.10 -16.98 -22.05
N SER A 590 1.02 -16.46 -22.64
CA SER A 590 -0.16 -15.89 -21.97
C SER A 590 -1.24 -16.95 -21.69
N GLN A 591 -0.88 -18.11 -21.14
CA GLN A 591 -1.89 -19.04 -20.66
C GLN A 591 -2.25 -18.69 -19.21
N GLN A 592 -3.49 -18.30 -18.92
CA GLN A 592 -4.16 -18.34 -17.60
C GLN A 592 -4.13 -17.13 -16.64
N ASP A 593 -4.24 -15.88 -17.10
CA ASP A 593 -4.81 -14.84 -16.22
C ASP A 593 -6.03 -14.20 -16.88
N ARG A 594 -7.23 -14.49 -16.35
CA ARG A 594 -8.51 -13.94 -16.85
C ARG A 594 -8.87 -12.59 -16.20
N SER A 595 -7.94 -11.98 -15.47
CA SER A 595 -8.18 -10.72 -14.73
C SER A 595 -7.93 -9.45 -15.55
N LEU A 596 -7.09 -9.51 -16.59
CA LEU A 596 -6.79 -8.41 -17.51
C LEU A 596 -6.94 -8.89 -18.94
N SER A 597 -7.53 -8.07 -19.81
CA SER A 597 -7.56 -8.30 -21.25
C SER A 597 -6.16 -8.26 -21.84
N PHE A 598 -5.96 -8.93 -22.97
CA PHE A 598 -4.68 -8.92 -23.69
C PHE A 598 -4.25 -7.50 -24.09
N ALA A 599 -5.20 -6.61 -24.37
CA ALA A 599 -4.94 -5.20 -24.64
C ALA A 599 -4.38 -4.47 -23.40
N GLU A 600 -4.92 -4.75 -22.21
CA GLU A 600 -4.42 -4.17 -20.96
C GLU A 600 -3.00 -4.65 -20.62
N TRP A 601 -2.65 -5.88 -20.97
CA TRP A 601 -1.27 -6.40 -20.87
C TRP A 601 -0.28 -5.64 -21.76
N LEU A 602 -0.74 -5.17 -22.92
CA LEU A 602 0.05 -4.31 -23.81
C LEU A 602 0.04 -2.84 -23.33
N GLY A 603 -0.64 -2.51 -22.23
CA GLY A 603 -0.77 -1.13 -21.73
C GLY A 603 -1.75 -0.27 -22.53
N ILE A 604 -2.75 -0.91 -23.17
CA ILE A 604 -3.86 -0.24 -23.85
C ILE A 604 -5.09 -0.37 -22.95
N ARG A 605 -5.41 0.71 -22.22
CA ARG A 605 -6.53 0.73 -21.25
C ARG A 605 -7.14 2.13 -21.09
N SER A 606 -8.37 2.20 -20.58
CA SER A 606 -9.07 3.47 -20.31
C SER A 606 -8.77 4.05 -18.93
N ASP A 607 -8.51 3.19 -17.93
CA ASP A 607 -8.38 3.63 -16.54
C ASP A 607 -7.17 4.52 -16.33
N GLY A 608 -7.37 5.73 -15.83
CA GLY A 608 -6.28 6.67 -15.59
C GLY A 608 -5.63 7.24 -16.86
N LEU A 609 -6.23 7.04 -18.04
CA LEU A 609 -5.71 7.54 -19.32
C LEU A 609 -5.40 9.03 -19.29
N LEU A 610 -6.29 9.86 -18.72
CA LEU A 610 -6.08 11.31 -18.62
C LEU A 610 -4.82 11.66 -17.80
N LYS A 611 -4.59 10.95 -16.69
CA LYS A 611 -3.38 11.14 -15.87
C LYS A 611 -2.13 10.72 -16.63
N ALA A 612 -2.18 9.62 -17.38
CA ALA A 612 -1.08 9.13 -18.19
C ALA A 612 -0.75 10.02 -19.40
N LEU A 613 -1.73 10.75 -19.95
CA LEU A 613 -1.53 11.71 -21.04
C LEU A 613 -0.84 13.00 -20.57
N ILE A 614 -1.17 13.47 -19.36
CA ILE A 614 -0.77 14.82 -18.90
C ILE A 614 0.48 14.76 -18.02
N ILE A 615 0.47 13.95 -16.96
CA ILE A 615 1.49 14.01 -15.89
C ILE A 615 2.89 13.70 -16.43
N PRO A 616 3.13 12.62 -17.20
CA PRO A 616 4.48 12.31 -17.70
C PRO A 616 5.02 13.40 -18.63
N VAL A 617 4.17 13.98 -19.48
CA VAL A 617 4.58 15.03 -20.42
C VAL A 617 4.94 16.31 -19.67
N VAL A 618 4.18 16.70 -18.65
CA VAL A 618 4.49 17.87 -17.81
C VAL A 618 5.80 17.69 -17.06
N ILE A 619 6.01 16.52 -16.44
CA ILE A 619 7.27 16.20 -15.74
C ILE A 619 8.45 16.23 -16.73
N THR A 620 8.26 15.68 -17.93
CA THR A 620 9.27 15.73 -18.99
C THR A 620 9.53 17.17 -19.44
N ALA A 621 8.50 18.00 -19.56
CA ALA A 621 8.66 19.41 -19.93
C ALA A 621 9.52 20.18 -18.92
N VAL A 622 9.38 19.89 -17.62
CA VAL A 622 10.26 20.46 -16.58
C VAL A 622 11.72 20.09 -16.84
N LEU A 623 12.01 18.82 -17.20
CA LEU A 623 13.37 18.37 -17.53
C LEU A 623 13.96 19.05 -18.77
N PHE A 624 13.10 19.53 -19.67
CA PHE A 624 13.47 20.21 -20.91
C PHE A 624 13.24 21.73 -20.84
N THR A 625 13.07 22.32 -19.65
CA THR A 625 12.84 23.77 -19.48
C THR A 625 13.89 24.61 -20.22
N GLY A 626 15.16 24.20 -20.21
CA GLY A 626 16.23 24.89 -20.94
C GLY A 626 16.02 24.90 -22.46
N SER A 627 15.70 23.75 -23.06
CA SER A 627 15.40 23.65 -24.50
C SER A 627 14.11 24.38 -24.87
N LEU A 628 13.09 24.30 -24.01
CA LEU A 628 11.82 25.04 -24.17
C LEU A 628 12.04 26.55 -24.17
N LEU A 629 12.83 27.06 -23.22
CA LEU A 629 13.18 28.47 -23.13
C LEU A 629 13.97 28.91 -24.37
N SER A 630 14.97 28.14 -24.79
CA SER A 630 15.78 28.44 -25.99
C SER A 630 14.92 28.51 -27.26
N ASN A 631 14.02 27.54 -27.45
CA ASN A 631 13.07 27.54 -28.57
C ASN A 631 12.10 28.73 -28.49
N GLY A 632 11.60 29.06 -27.29
CA GLY A 632 10.74 30.23 -27.06
C GLY A 632 11.43 31.54 -27.42
N LEU A 633 12.69 31.73 -26.97
CA LEU A 633 13.50 32.90 -27.29
C LEU A 633 13.78 33.01 -28.80
N ARG A 634 14.04 31.87 -29.47
CA ARG A 634 14.25 31.83 -30.92
C ARG A 634 12.99 32.25 -31.68
N ILE A 635 11.81 31.77 -31.27
CA ILE A 635 10.52 32.19 -31.84
C ILE A 635 10.29 33.68 -31.59
N LEU A 636 10.57 34.20 -30.39
CA LEU A 636 10.45 35.61 -30.08
C LEU A 636 11.39 36.47 -30.95
N ASN A 637 12.63 36.05 -31.17
CA ASN A 637 13.58 36.78 -32.02
C ASN A 637 13.11 36.83 -33.48
N VAL A 638 12.64 35.70 -34.03
CA VAL A 638 12.07 35.62 -35.38
C VAL A 638 10.78 36.46 -35.49
N SER A 639 9.96 36.51 -34.44
CA SER A 639 8.71 37.29 -34.42
C SER A 639 8.94 38.79 -34.57
N ARG A 640 10.10 39.30 -34.13
CA ARG A 640 10.49 40.72 -34.27
C ARG A 640 10.83 41.10 -35.71
N GLN A 641 11.08 40.12 -36.59
CA GLN A 641 11.39 40.35 -38.00
C GLN A 641 10.15 40.52 -38.89
N TYR A 642 8.94 40.25 -38.37
CA TYR A 642 7.69 40.36 -39.11
C TYR A 642 6.85 41.57 -38.66
N PRO A 643 6.34 42.41 -39.58
CA PRO A 643 5.56 43.60 -39.22
C PRO A 643 4.11 43.30 -38.79
N SER A 644 3.48 42.23 -39.28
CA SER A 644 2.12 41.79 -38.91
C SER A 644 2.05 40.29 -38.59
N ASN A 645 1.13 39.87 -37.70
CA ASN A 645 0.99 38.48 -37.22
C ASN A 645 2.31 37.85 -36.70
N ARG A 646 3.06 38.63 -35.91
CA ARG A 646 4.43 38.33 -35.42
C ARG A 646 4.61 36.90 -34.92
N LEU A 647 3.76 36.48 -33.97
CA LEU A 647 3.90 35.18 -33.32
C LEU A 647 3.49 34.03 -34.26
N CYS A 648 2.37 34.16 -34.98
CA CYS A 648 1.91 33.12 -35.91
C CYS A 648 2.91 32.86 -37.03
N ASN A 649 3.49 33.93 -37.62
CA ASN A 649 4.51 33.79 -38.66
C ASN A 649 5.82 33.20 -38.11
N ALA A 650 6.21 33.56 -36.90
CA ALA A 650 7.37 32.98 -36.23
C ALA A 650 7.20 31.50 -35.88
N VAL A 651 6.02 31.11 -35.38
CA VAL A 651 5.70 29.70 -35.10
C VAL A 651 5.65 28.90 -36.41
N ARG A 652 5.08 29.46 -37.48
CA ARG A 652 5.05 28.81 -38.80
C ARG A 652 6.45 28.54 -39.36
N ASN A 653 7.41 29.40 -39.04
CA ASN A 653 8.82 29.27 -39.43
C ASN A 653 9.69 28.56 -38.37
N SER A 654 9.09 28.00 -37.32
CA SER A 654 9.81 27.15 -36.38
C SER A 654 10.29 25.85 -37.05
N SER A 655 11.40 25.30 -36.57
CA SER A 655 12.00 24.06 -37.11
C SER A 655 11.02 22.89 -37.14
N PHE A 656 10.19 22.76 -36.10
CA PHE A 656 9.17 21.72 -36.00
C PHE A 656 8.06 21.86 -37.05
N VAL A 657 7.47 23.05 -37.18
CA VAL A 657 6.39 23.29 -38.16
C VAL A 657 6.92 23.21 -39.59
N TYR A 658 8.14 23.68 -39.83
CA TYR A 658 8.81 23.55 -41.11
C TYR A 658 9.01 22.07 -41.49
N ALA A 659 9.54 21.25 -40.58
CA ALA A 659 9.70 19.81 -40.79
C ALA A 659 8.37 19.10 -41.09
N MET A 660 7.32 19.40 -40.32
CA MET A 660 5.99 18.79 -40.51
C MET A 660 5.28 19.25 -41.79
N THR A 661 5.62 20.42 -42.35
CA THR A 661 4.96 20.94 -43.56
C THR A 661 5.69 20.59 -44.85
N ARG A 662 7.04 20.65 -44.85
CA ARG A 662 7.89 20.46 -46.03
C ARG A 662 8.50 19.06 -46.13
N GLU A 663 8.87 18.46 -45.00
CA GLU A 663 9.53 17.14 -44.92
C GLU A 663 8.62 16.10 -44.23
N ARG A 664 7.36 16.00 -44.72
CA ARG A 664 6.30 15.22 -44.07
C ARG A 664 6.70 13.78 -43.73
N LEU A 665 7.36 13.06 -44.65
CA LEU A 665 7.71 11.65 -44.45
C LEU A 665 8.84 11.46 -43.42
N PRO A 666 9.99 12.17 -43.52
CA PRO A 666 11.01 12.15 -42.47
C PRO A 666 10.49 12.60 -41.09
N ALA A 667 9.67 13.65 -41.03
CA ALA A 667 9.12 14.17 -39.79
C ALA A 667 8.14 13.16 -39.15
N LEU A 668 7.24 12.57 -39.94
CA LEU A 668 6.31 11.53 -39.47
C LEU A 668 7.06 10.32 -38.90
N ARG A 669 8.14 9.90 -39.57
CA ARG A 669 9.04 8.83 -39.09
C ARG A 669 9.63 9.19 -37.73
N ASN A 670 10.22 10.39 -37.59
CA ASN A 670 10.98 10.77 -36.41
C ASN A 670 10.10 11.07 -35.18
N TYR A 671 8.94 11.69 -35.39
CA TYR A 671 8.11 12.18 -34.28
C TYR A 671 6.97 11.25 -33.89
N ILE A 672 6.48 10.42 -34.82
CA ILE A 672 5.29 9.59 -34.56
C ILE A 672 5.64 8.12 -34.71
N VAL A 673 6.06 7.70 -35.90
CA VAL A 673 6.14 6.27 -36.22
C VAL A 673 7.28 5.57 -35.49
N GLY A 674 8.46 6.18 -35.43
CA GLY A 674 9.57 5.68 -34.61
C GLY A 674 9.16 5.52 -33.15
N PRO A 675 8.78 6.61 -32.45
CA PRO A 675 8.37 6.55 -31.05
C PRO A 675 7.30 5.52 -30.75
N ILE A 676 6.21 5.45 -31.53
CA ILE A 676 5.11 4.52 -31.22
C ILE A 676 5.52 3.06 -31.43
N THR A 677 6.31 2.77 -32.47
CA THR A 677 6.73 1.39 -32.77
C THR A 677 7.82 0.90 -31.81
N GLU A 678 8.75 1.78 -31.43
CA GLU A 678 9.77 1.51 -30.43
C GLU A 678 9.14 1.22 -29.06
N GLU A 679 8.28 2.11 -28.56
CA GLU A 679 7.65 1.90 -27.25
C GLU A 679 6.70 0.68 -27.24
N PHE A 680 6.02 0.39 -28.36
CA PHE A 680 5.18 -0.80 -28.45
C PHE A 680 5.99 -2.10 -28.34
N VAL A 681 7.10 -2.22 -29.05
CA VAL A 681 7.94 -3.44 -28.97
C VAL A 681 8.67 -3.51 -27.63
N PHE A 682 9.38 -2.43 -27.26
CA PHE A 682 10.29 -2.42 -26.12
C PHE A 682 9.61 -2.22 -24.76
N ARG A 683 8.37 -1.73 -24.72
CA ARG A 683 7.57 -1.63 -23.48
C ARG A 683 6.39 -2.58 -23.50
N SER A 684 5.49 -2.45 -24.46
CA SER A 684 4.25 -3.24 -24.47
C SER A 684 4.48 -4.74 -24.67
N CYS A 685 5.50 -5.17 -25.40
CA CYS A 685 5.76 -6.60 -25.61
C CYS A 685 6.82 -7.17 -24.65
N MET A 686 7.92 -6.44 -24.44
CA MET A 686 9.07 -6.94 -23.66
C MET A 686 8.89 -6.85 -22.14
N ILE A 687 8.32 -5.77 -21.63
CA ILE A 687 8.21 -5.55 -20.17
C ILE A 687 7.25 -6.56 -19.53
N PRO A 688 6.07 -6.87 -20.10
CA PRO A 688 5.23 -7.95 -19.60
C PRO A 688 5.94 -9.31 -19.47
N LEU A 689 6.81 -9.69 -20.40
CA LEU A 689 7.57 -10.95 -20.32
C LEU A 689 8.57 -10.96 -19.15
N LEU A 690 9.25 -9.84 -18.94
CA LEU A 690 10.18 -9.67 -17.82
C LEU A 690 9.43 -9.61 -16.48
N ILE A 691 8.26 -8.96 -16.46
CA ILE A 691 7.35 -9.05 -15.33
C ILE A 691 6.95 -10.50 -15.12
N CYS A 692 6.50 -11.26 -16.11
CA CYS A 692 6.08 -12.65 -15.91
C CYS A 692 7.21 -13.62 -15.46
N SER A 693 8.48 -13.22 -15.53
CA SER A 693 9.64 -14.07 -15.20
C SER A 693 10.33 -13.70 -13.88
N ASP A 694 9.62 -13.11 -12.93
CA ASP A 694 10.12 -12.82 -11.56
C ASP A 694 11.33 -11.86 -11.47
N PHE A 695 11.57 -11.04 -12.51
CA PHE A 695 12.50 -9.91 -12.39
C PHE A 695 11.91 -8.82 -11.47
N SER A 696 12.78 -8.22 -10.63
CA SER A 696 12.39 -7.09 -9.79
C SER A 696 12.18 -5.82 -10.62
N HIS A 697 11.33 -4.91 -10.13
CA HIS A 697 11.05 -3.63 -10.81
C HIS A 697 12.34 -2.85 -11.13
N LYS A 698 13.31 -2.85 -10.20
CA LYS A 698 14.62 -2.19 -10.40
C LYS A 698 15.43 -2.85 -11.52
N GLN A 699 15.43 -4.19 -11.58
CA GLN A 699 16.10 -4.93 -12.66
C GLN A 699 15.47 -4.64 -14.02
N ILE A 700 14.14 -4.59 -14.10
CA ILE A 700 13.43 -4.31 -15.34
C ILE A 700 13.75 -2.89 -15.85
N ILE A 701 13.64 -1.88 -14.97
CA ILE A 701 13.91 -0.46 -15.31
C ILE A 701 15.35 -0.26 -15.79
N LEU A 702 16.33 -0.91 -15.16
CA LEU A 702 17.75 -0.72 -15.49
C LEU A 702 18.24 -1.61 -16.63
N ALA A 703 17.78 -2.86 -16.72
CA ALA A 703 18.33 -3.84 -17.65
C ALA A 703 17.60 -3.89 -19.00
N SER A 704 16.26 -3.73 -19.01
CA SER A 704 15.50 -3.79 -20.28
C SER A 704 15.95 -2.74 -21.32
N PRO A 705 16.30 -1.49 -20.96
CA PRO A 705 16.77 -0.50 -21.93
C PRO A 705 18.11 -0.85 -22.58
N LEU A 706 18.94 -1.69 -21.96
CA LEU A 706 20.23 -2.09 -22.53
C LEU A 706 20.04 -2.87 -23.85
N THR A 707 18.95 -3.64 -23.95
CA THR A 707 18.62 -4.37 -25.18
C THR A 707 18.31 -3.42 -26.35
N PHE A 708 17.74 -2.25 -26.05
CA PHE A 708 17.53 -1.17 -27.01
C PHE A 708 18.82 -0.41 -27.30
N GLY A 709 19.62 -0.07 -26.27
CA GLY A 709 20.89 0.62 -26.44
C GLY A 709 21.88 -0.15 -27.34
N ILE A 710 22.01 -1.46 -27.11
CA ILE A 710 22.89 -2.35 -27.90
C ILE A 710 22.55 -2.32 -29.39
N ALA A 711 21.28 -2.10 -29.76
CA ALA A 711 20.88 -1.97 -31.15
C ALA A 711 21.68 -0.89 -31.88
N HIS A 712 22.09 0.20 -31.21
CA HIS A 712 22.83 1.30 -31.84
C HIS A 712 24.31 1.02 -32.07
N LEU A 713 24.86 -0.09 -31.56
CA LEU A 713 26.24 -0.47 -31.84
C LEU A 713 26.52 -0.68 -33.33
N HIS A 714 25.49 -0.98 -34.14
CA HIS A 714 25.66 -1.12 -35.59
C HIS A 714 26.17 0.16 -36.27
N HIS A 715 25.92 1.34 -35.70
CA HIS A 715 26.42 2.61 -36.23
C HIS A 715 27.93 2.75 -36.09
N PHE A 716 28.59 1.98 -35.21
CA PHE A 716 30.03 2.02 -35.06
C PHE A 716 30.74 1.65 -36.37
N ILE A 717 30.29 0.58 -37.02
CA ILE A 717 30.84 0.13 -38.30
C ILE A 717 30.53 1.14 -39.42
N GLU A 718 29.36 1.78 -39.37
CA GLU A 718 28.98 2.81 -40.34
C GLU A 718 29.85 4.07 -40.23
N HIS A 719 30.18 4.51 -39.01
CA HIS A 719 31.05 5.66 -38.79
C HIS A 719 32.49 5.40 -39.26
N LEU A 720 33.01 4.19 -39.06
CA LEU A 720 34.32 3.80 -39.57
C LEU A 720 34.34 3.74 -41.10
N ARG A 721 33.28 3.20 -41.73
CA ARG A 721 33.13 3.21 -43.19
C ARG A 721 32.96 4.62 -43.76
N GLY A 722 32.39 5.53 -42.98
CA GLY A 722 32.27 6.95 -43.29
C GLY A 722 33.56 7.75 -43.09
N GLY A 723 34.69 7.10 -42.80
CA GLY A 723 36.01 7.74 -42.69
C GLY A 723 36.30 8.44 -41.36
N ARG A 724 35.49 8.24 -40.31
CA ARG A 724 35.77 8.81 -38.99
C ARG A 724 36.87 8.04 -38.26
N SER A 725 37.60 8.72 -37.38
CA SER A 725 38.60 8.09 -36.53
C SER A 725 37.93 7.09 -35.56
N LEU A 726 38.69 6.08 -35.11
CA LEU A 726 38.20 5.09 -34.14
C LEU A 726 37.69 5.76 -32.86
N TRP A 727 38.38 6.80 -32.39
CA TRP A 727 38.04 7.53 -31.18
C TRP A 727 36.75 8.34 -31.34
N ASP A 728 36.59 9.05 -32.46
CA ASP A 728 35.38 9.83 -32.72
C ASP A 728 34.15 8.93 -32.87
N ALA A 729 34.31 7.81 -33.57
CA ALA A 729 33.26 6.81 -33.72
C ALA A 729 32.87 6.21 -32.35
N ALA A 730 33.86 5.89 -31.50
CA ALA A 730 33.62 5.34 -30.17
C ALA A 730 32.90 6.33 -29.24
N LEU A 731 33.30 7.61 -29.25
CA LEU A 731 32.67 8.65 -28.45
C LEU A 731 31.20 8.89 -28.86
N ILE A 732 30.93 8.96 -30.16
CA ILE A 732 29.57 9.19 -30.68
C ILE A 732 28.65 8.02 -30.31
N VAL A 733 29.10 6.79 -30.58
CA VAL A 733 28.30 5.59 -30.29
C VAL A 733 28.16 5.38 -28.79
N GLY A 734 29.21 5.65 -28.00
CA GLY A 734 29.17 5.56 -26.54
C GLY A 734 28.19 6.55 -25.91
N PHE A 735 28.20 7.80 -26.39
CA PHE A 735 27.22 8.81 -25.97
C PHE A 735 25.79 8.41 -26.35
N GLN A 736 25.59 7.94 -27.59
CA GLN A 736 24.30 7.47 -28.06
C GLN A 736 23.80 6.28 -27.23
N LEU A 737 24.66 5.32 -26.92
CA LEU A 737 24.35 4.16 -26.09
C LEU A 737 23.94 4.58 -24.67
N LEU A 738 24.72 5.44 -24.03
CA LEU A 738 24.44 5.93 -22.68
C LEU A 738 23.11 6.68 -22.63
N TYR A 739 22.90 7.60 -23.57
CA TYR A 739 21.71 8.43 -23.61
C TYR A 739 20.44 7.61 -23.88
N THR A 740 20.48 6.73 -24.89
CA THR A 740 19.35 5.86 -25.24
C THR A 740 19.01 4.88 -24.12
N THR A 741 20.02 4.40 -23.38
CA THR A 741 19.80 3.55 -22.20
C THR A 741 19.14 4.33 -21.06
N LEU A 742 19.62 5.53 -20.74
CA LEU A 742 19.05 6.37 -19.67
C LEU A 742 17.63 6.83 -20.00
N PHE A 743 17.41 7.30 -21.23
CA PHE A 743 16.07 7.63 -21.72
C PHE A 743 15.16 6.40 -21.67
N GLY A 744 15.65 5.24 -22.11
CA GLY A 744 14.88 4.01 -22.04
C GLY A 744 14.54 3.59 -20.61
N ALA A 745 15.42 3.83 -19.63
CA ALA A 745 15.13 3.58 -18.21
C ALA A 745 14.01 4.50 -17.70
N TYR A 746 14.04 5.78 -18.08
CA TYR A 746 12.98 6.74 -17.79
C TYR A 746 11.64 6.34 -18.42
N ALA A 747 11.64 5.96 -19.70
CA ALA A 747 10.46 5.47 -20.41
C ALA A 747 9.88 4.19 -19.76
N THR A 748 10.75 3.27 -19.34
CA THR A 748 10.35 2.04 -18.63
C THR A 748 9.74 2.36 -17.28
N PHE A 749 10.30 3.31 -16.54
CA PHE A 749 9.75 3.79 -15.28
C PHE A 749 8.34 4.37 -15.47
N ILE A 750 8.14 5.26 -16.46
CA ILE A 750 6.80 5.81 -16.76
C ILE A 750 5.83 4.69 -17.13
N TYR A 751 6.25 3.76 -18.00
CA TYR A 751 5.41 2.63 -18.42
C TYR A 751 4.97 1.78 -17.23
N MET A 752 5.89 1.40 -16.35
CA MET A 752 5.60 0.55 -15.19
C MET A 752 4.74 1.27 -14.13
N ARG A 753 4.84 2.60 -14.01
CA ARG A 753 4.06 3.38 -13.05
C ARG A 753 2.67 3.73 -13.55
N THR A 754 2.52 3.97 -14.86
CA THR A 754 1.24 4.36 -15.47
C THR A 754 0.47 3.15 -16.00
N GLY A 755 1.15 2.12 -16.50
CA GLY A 755 0.55 1.01 -17.22
C GLY A 755 0.00 1.42 -18.60
N HIS A 756 0.43 2.56 -19.15
CA HIS A 756 -0.10 3.14 -20.39
C HIS A 756 0.99 3.30 -21.46
N LEU A 757 0.78 2.71 -22.64
CA LEU A 757 1.65 2.91 -23.81
C LEU A 757 1.64 4.37 -24.27
N ILE A 758 0.46 5.00 -24.31
CA ILE A 758 0.30 6.34 -24.88
C ILE A 758 1.08 7.41 -24.12
N GLY A 759 1.21 7.28 -22.79
CA GLY A 759 1.95 8.24 -21.97
C GLY A 759 3.44 8.23 -22.31
N VAL A 760 4.02 7.04 -22.51
CA VAL A 760 5.42 6.87 -22.89
C VAL A 760 5.67 7.31 -24.33
N PHE A 761 4.76 6.98 -25.24
CA PHE A 761 4.79 7.47 -26.62
C PHE A 761 4.83 9.01 -26.68
N LEU A 762 3.98 9.70 -25.93
CA LEU A 762 3.95 11.16 -25.92
C LEU A 762 5.23 11.76 -25.35
N VAL A 763 5.78 11.15 -24.29
CA VAL A 763 7.08 11.56 -23.71
C VAL A 763 8.20 11.38 -24.73
N HIS A 764 8.24 10.24 -25.42
CA HIS A 764 9.24 9.98 -26.46
C HIS A 764 9.10 10.95 -27.64
N MET A 765 7.88 11.15 -28.16
CA MET A 765 7.61 12.16 -29.18
C MET A 765 8.07 13.55 -28.74
N PHE A 766 7.75 13.96 -27.51
CA PHE A 766 8.16 15.24 -26.95
C PHE A 766 9.68 15.38 -26.89
N CYS A 767 10.40 14.35 -26.43
CA CYS A 767 11.86 14.35 -26.41
C CYS A 767 12.46 14.44 -27.82
N ASN A 768 11.90 13.74 -28.81
CA ASN A 768 12.35 13.84 -30.21
C ASN A 768 12.11 15.24 -30.79
N ILE A 769 11.00 15.89 -30.43
CA ILE A 769 10.71 17.27 -30.85
C ILE A 769 11.70 18.25 -30.21
N MET A 770 11.98 18.10 -28.92
CA MET A 770 12.89 19.00 -28.20
C MET A 770 14.35 18.81 -28.64
N GLY A 771 14.75 17.58 -28.96
CA GLY A 771 16.11 17.25 -29.35
C GLY A 771 17.13 17.50 -28.24
N PHE A 772 18.42 17.43 -28.60
CA PHE A 772 19.50 17.79 -27.68
C PHE A 772 19.61 19.30 -27.54
N PRO A 773 19.91 19.82 -26.33
CA PRO A 773 20.24 21.23 -26.16
C PRO A 773 21.47 21.58 -26.99
N ASP A 774 21.36 22.64 -27.78
CA ASP A 774 22.43 23.10 -28.66
C ASP A 774 23.56 23.73 -27.83
N VAL A 775 24.62 22.96 -27.62
CA VAL A 775 25.82 23.40 -26.89
C VAL A 775 26.64 24.43 -27.67
N THR A 776 26.36 24.65 -28.97
CA THR A 776 27.00 25.72 -29.74
C THR A 776 26.57 27.11 -29.27
N PHE A 777 25.58 27.22 -28.38
CA PHE A 777 25.27 28.44 -27.64
C PHE A 777 26.48 29.03 -26.90
N PHE A 778 27.47 28.21 -26.52
CA PHE A 778 28.72 28.68 -25.90
C PHE A 778 29.74 29.25 -26.90
N ASN A 779 29.50 29.09 -28.20
CA ASN A 779 30.36 29.64 -29.24
C ASN A 779 30.09 31.15 -29.41
N PRO A 780 31.10 32.03 -29.31
CA PRO A 780 30.94 33.48 -29.49
C PRO A 780 30.31 33.91 -30.82
N ASP A 781 30.42 33.09 -31.87
CA ASP A 781 29.86 33.38 -33.20
C ASP A 781 28.39 32.97 -33.37
N HIS A 782 27.75 32.42 -32.33
CA HIS A 782 26.38 31.93 -32.40
C HIS A 782 25.36 33.08 -32.42
N SER A 783 24.34 33.00 -33.28
CA SER A 783 23.29 34.03 -33.47
C SER A 783 22.53 34.49 -32.20
N LEU A 784 22.60 33.69 -31.12
CA LEU A 784 21.99 33.99 -29.81
C LEU A 784 22.98 34.60 -28.80
N HIS A 785 24.24 34.82 -29.18
CA HIS A 785 25.28 35.37 -28.31
C HIS A 785 24.95 36.78 -27.79
N SER A 786 24.16 37.57 -28.54
CA SER A 786 23.69 38.91 -28.12
C SER A 786 22.69 38.91 -26.96
N PHE A 787 22.07 37.76 -26.64
CA PHE A 787 21.18 37.59 -25.49
C PHE A 787 21.92 37.09 -24.25
N ARG A 788 23.25 37.03 -24.30
CA ARG A 788 24.09 36.80 -23.12
C ARG A 788 23.91 38.00 -22.17
N ILE A 789 23.50 37.73 -20.94
CA ILE A 789 23.49 38.73 -19.87
C ILE A 789 24.95 39.11 -19.62
N SER A 790 25.40 40.22 -20.23
CA SER A 790 26.79 40.66 -20.21
C SER A 790 27.23 41.32 -18.90
N LYS A 791 26.42 41.22 -17.84
CA LYS A 791 26.82 41.53 -16.47
C LYS A 791 26.23 40.49 -15.52
N PHE A 792 27.06 39.54 -15.12
CA PHE A 792 26.85 38.81 -13.87
C PHE A 792 27.01 39.79 -12.70
N SER A 793 25.98 40.60 -12.45
CA SER A 793 25.85 41.34 -11.21
C SER A 793 25.13 40.43 -10.23
N TRP A 794 25.78 40.12 -9.10
CA TRP A 794 25.30 39.27 -8.01
C TRP A 794 24.00 39.72 -7.31
N HIS A 795 23.24 40.63 -7.91
CA HIS A 795 22.07 41.29 -7.29
C HIS A 795 20.72 40.97 -7.95
N ASN A 796 20.65 40.27 -9.09
CA ASN A 796 19.37 39.93 -9.71
C ASN A 796 18.82 38.58 -9.20
N ARG A 797 17.81 38.67 -8.32
CA ARG A 797 17.14 37.51 -7.67
C ARG A 797 16.42 36.56 -8.65
N ILE A 798 16.09 37.01 -9.86
CA ILE A 798 15.34 36.20 -10.85
C ILE A 798 16.26 35.21 -11.58
N ASP A 799 17.49 35.61 -11.92
CA ASP A 799 18.45 34.74 -12.62
C ASP A 799 18.95 33.60 -11.69
N MET A 800 19.08 33.89 -10.39
CA MET A 800 19.33 32.89 -9.34
C MET A 800 18.15 31.94 -9.13
N LEU A 801 16.90 32.39 -9.31
CA LEU A 801 15.71 31.55 -9.23
C LEU A 801 15.67 30.54 -10.38
N ILE A 802 16.02 30.97 -11.60
CA ILE A 802 16.02 30.11 -12.79
C ILE A 802 17.14 29.05 -12.71
N LEU A 803 18.31 29.41 -12.18
CA LEU A 803 19.41 28.45 -11.92
C LEU A 803 19.10 27.51 -10.75
N ARG A 804 18.37 27.97 -9.72
CA ARG A 804 17.92 27.13 -8.59
C ARG A 804 16.71 26.23 -8.90
N ILE A 805 15.94 26.54 -9.94
CA ILE A 805 14.83 25.67 -10.41
C ILE A 805 15.38 24.59 -11.37
N GLY A 806 16.51 24.86 -12.03
CA GLY A 806 17.15 23.91 -12.95
C GLY A 806 18.21 22.97 -12.34
N LEU A 807 18.82 23.35 -11.21
CA LEU A 807 19.61 22.47 -10.33
C LEU A 807 18.68 21.69 -9.39
#